data_AF-A0A431L0Z9-F1
#
_entry.id   AF-A0A431L0Z9-F1
#
_cell.length_a   1.000
_cell.length_b   1.000
_cell.length_c   1.000
_cell.angle_alpha   90.00
_cell.angle_beta   90.00
_cell.angle_gamma   90.00
#
_symmetry.space_group_name_H-M   'P 1'
#
loop_
_entity.id
_entity.type
_entity.pdbx_description
1 polymer ?
#
loop_
_entity_poly.entity_id
_entity_poly.type
_entity_poly.pdbx_seq_one_letter_code
_entity_poly.pdbx_strand_id
1 'polypeptide(L)'
;MSCGHIDVVSGDLVTTSLASNAGFAFGDEKARLSALGKFWQIHEAGEISAEFLEAAEGSQLLAQILQARGIGDPGEVKTFLNTDLYTATGPMELPDVDKAIVRITEAIEKGQRITVYGDYDVDGVTGTSVLLTVLRKLGAEVDFYIPNRAGEGYGLNLKAVSILASKHRTKLIISCDCGVSNFAEIQFAKSLGVDTLVLDHHSMPEMLPPAVGIVHPKRLPEDHPLFHLPGVGVAYKVCEALLIDRNMPDEVPLLLDYVTLGMIADLVPLIRENRYLVKVGLPILVNSARPGIQALLAQVKKSDDTDLVGFGLAPRINAVGRLADAKIAVELLTTEDEDYADKLARQLQTDNLRRQELCEEIFARAELLISRKIDLERDKCIAIYDEGWHHGVVGIVASRLVEKYHRPVFIGELDPAEGIVKGSARSIDAIDLYEVLKNNDHLLAKYGGHKMAAGFTVEAGKAEALCRGLTDTCNRMLVDKPLQATVKIDMQVQPSSVTEQMAKLLTKLAPFGMWNKKPTLCMKSLVCVGTRVLGKDGKHHRVMLEDTETHSTFECVMWNTRGIVPGERQIVDAVFTPEINVFNNRERLQLVLCDWRDSLSMVFAPAPQATVVSNTTPAKNAMDGPVASKPSAMAEPMASKPNVMAEHTASKPNVVAEAISGEDSTPPDGGNKGTAQTVDAEEHDQLAVRDFSSYSAKLVWKDLRNHTKAADILAKAVEKLGSTVSIFAESSPKQLAFQFVDRMSVSRKQHLIVWQIPPSNVVFQELLASSGAQNIYLVGTLEDDDVYEPNAFLKKLYGLVKYAINKKDGQVEGEKLASVLASTKMSVALGLTILKKVNLIDWFAEAGYINLDLVGPATGNAEELPEFKQLVLSLKAAKEFRDWCSTASLKEVQLAVMPNQIGLGSQADALELLQSDDEDEMEHTNEYPIGQEQVGQVKPSA
;
A
#
# COMPACT_ATOMS: atom_id res chain seq x y z
N MET A 1 -17.82 -51.96 24.86
CA MET A 1 -17.25 -52.62 26.05
C MET A 1 -15.81 -52.12 26.16
N SER A 2 -15.25 -51.64 27.27
CA SER A 2 -15.75 -51.28 28.62
C SER A 2 -14.70 -50.29 29.18
N CYS A 3 -15.03 -49.07 29.60
CA CYS A 3 -15.59 -48.69 30.92
C CYS A 3 -14.74 -49.13 32.13
N GLY A 4 -14.42 -48.17 33.01
CA GLY A 4 -13.50 -48.25 34.16
C GLY A 4 -12.74 -46.93 34.31
N HIS A 5 -13.34 -45.86 34.84
CA HIS A 5 -13.43 -45.53 36.28
C HIS A 5 -12.06 -45.39 36.96
N ILE A 6 -11.81 -44.19 37.49
CA ILE A 6 -10.69 -43.80 38.34
C ILE A 6 -11.28 -43.11 39.56
N ASP A 7 -10.85 -43.50 40.76
CA ASP A 7 -11.37 -42.97 42.03
C ASP A 7 -10.79 -41.59 42.40
N VAL A 8 -11.53 -40.87 43.24
CA VAL A 8 -11.14 -39.56 43.78
C VAL A 8 -10.70 -39.70 45.23
N VAL A 9 -9.44 -39.34 45.52
CA VAL A 9 -8.96 -39.02 46.88
C VAL A 9 -8.13 -37.73 46.82
N SER A 10 -8.27 -36.89 47.83
CA SER A 10 -7.79 -35.50 47.85
C SER A 10 -6.55 -35.28 48.74
N GLY A 11 -5.66 -34.39 48.29
CA GLY A 11 -4.77 -33.60 49.14
C GLY A 11 -3.38 -34.19 49.42
N ASP A 12 -2.33 -33.49 48.96
CA ASP A 12 -1.69 -32.48 49.80
C ASP A 12 -0.87 -31.47 48.97
N LEU A 13 -0.52 -30.31 49.54
CA LEU A 13 0.25 -29.27 48.84
C LEU A 13 1.76 -29.50 48.97
N VAL A 14 2.48 -29.42 47.85
CA VAL A 14 3.91 -29.08 47.82
C VAL A 14 4.13 -27.92 46.86
N THR A 15 4.68 -26.82 47.36
CA THR A 15 4.85 -25.57 46.61
C THR A 15 6.19 -25.50 45.89
N THR A 16 6.19 -25.40 44.56
CA THR A 16 7.40 -25.12 43.76
C THR A 16 7.21 -23.96 42.79
N SER A 17 7.55 -22.76 43.24
CA SER A 17 8.19 -21.69 42.46
C SER A 17 7.67 -21.43 41.02
N LEU A 18 6.47 -20.84 40.90
CA LEU A 18 6.18 -19.98 39.74
C LEU A 18 7.01 -18.70 39.89
N ALA A 19 7.85 -18.40 38.90
CA ALA A 19 8.69 -17.21 38.89
C ALA A 19 7.85 -15.96 38.61
N SER A 20 7.67 -15.12 39.65
CA SER A 20 7.30 -13.70 39.59
C SER A 20 6.41 -13.25 38.42
N ASN A 21 5.07 -13.28 38.64
CA ASN A 21 4.14 -12.50 37.82
C ASN A 21 4.55 -11.01 37.85
N ALA A 22 4.98 -10.46 36.71
CA ALA A 22 4.89 -9.02 36.48
C ALA A 22 3.40 -8.68 36.36
N GLY A 23 2.83 -8.07 37.41
CA GLY A 23 1.40 -7.77 37.48
C GLY A 23 1.00 -6.66 36.51
N PHE A 24 0.67 -7.02 35.27
CA PHE A 24 0.01 -6.11 34.32
C PHE A 24 -1.39 -5.78 34.85
N ALA A 25 -1.54 -4.59 35.44
CA ALA A 25 -2.85 -4.03 35.73
C ALA A 25 -3.55 -3.71 34.41
N PHE A 26 -4.79 -4.20 34.22
CA PHE A 26 -5.62 -3.95 33.04
C PHE A 26 -6.21 -2.52 33.06
N GLY A 27 -5.32 -1.53 32.96
CA GLY A 27 -5.63 -0.12 32.77
C GLY A 27 -4.57 0.53 31.87
N ASP A 28 -5.00 1.41 30.97
CA ASP A 28 -4.15 2.19 30.07
C ASP A 28 -3.27 1.43 29.05
N GLU A 29 -3.73 0.27 28.55
CA GLU A 29 -3.18 -0.28 27.30
C GLU A 29 -3.35 0.69 26.12
N LYS A 30 -4.50 1.38 26.02
CA LYS A 30 -4.73 2.41 24.99
C LYS A 30 -3.72 3.55 25.05
N ALA A 31 -3.24 3.92 26.23
CA ALA A 31 -2.29 5.02 26.41
C ALA A 31 -0.85 4.67 25.96
N ARG A 32 -0.57 3.41 25.62
CA ARG A 32 0.75 2.97 25.11
C ARG A 32 0.83 2.89 23.59
N LEU A 33 -0.31 2.80 22.91
CA LEU A 33 -0.42 2.71 21.45
C LEU A 33 -0.06 4.04 20.79
N SER A 34 0.34 3.97 19.52
CA SER A 34 0.57 5.17 18.70
C SER A 34 -0.70 5.77 18.13
N ALA A 35 -0.59 6.98 17.57
CA ALA A 35 -1.66 7.61 16.80
C ALA A 35 -2.12 6.79 15.58
N LEU A 36 -1.32 5.80 15.17
CA LEU A 36 -1.64 4.81 14.13
C LEU A 36 -2.01 3.43 14.70
N GLY A 37 -2.31 3.34 16.01
CA GLY A 37 -2.73 2.11 16.70
C GLY A 37 -1.62 1.06 16.86
N LYS A 38 -0.34 1.45 16.76
CA LYS A 38 0.81 0.54 16.75
C LYS A 38 1.40 0.35 18.14
N PHE A 39 1.99 -0.81 18.39
CA PHE A 39 2.85 -1.04 19.55
C PHE A 39 4.28 -0.57 19.27
N TRP A 40 4.98 -0.01 20.26
CA TRP A 40 6.37 0.44 20.13
C TRP A 40 7.32 -0.47 20.92
N GLN A 41 8.20 -1.17 20.20
CA GLN A 41 9.25 -2.00 20.76
C GLN A 41 10.59 -1.26 20.64
N ILE A 42 11.09 -0.73 21.76
CA ILE A 42 12.41 -0.09 21.86
C ILE A 42 13.44 -1.16 22.27
N HIS A 43 14.59 -1.21 21.62
CA HIS A 43 15.71 -2.03 22.07
C HIS A 43 16.41 -1.36 23.27
N GLU A 44 16.63 -2.09 24.36
CA GLU A 44 17.45 -1.60 25.48
C GLU A 44 18.94 -1.76 25.12
N ALA A 45 19.76 -0.75 25.38
CA ALA A 45 21.17 -0.80 25.04
C ALA A 45 21.92 -1.75 25.99
N GLY A 46 22.65 -2.73 25.42
CA GLY A 46 23.53 -3.60 26.19
C GLY A 46 24.83 -2.91 26.58
N GLU A 47 25.65 -3.59 27.38
CA GLU A 47 27.05 -3.22 27.54
C GLU A 47 27.80 -3.41 26.22
N ILE A 48 28.77 -2.52 25.97
CA ILE A 48 29.62 -2.54 24.78
C ILE A 48 31.07 -2.67 25.23
N SER A 49 31.76 -3.68 24.70
CA SER A 49 33.19 -3.88 24.97
C SER A 49 34.03 -2.84 24.26
N ALA A 50 35.23 -2.57 24.78
CA ALA A 50 36.17 -1.64 24.14
C ALA A 50 36.56 -2.08 22.71
N GLU A 51 36.67 -3.38 22.47
CA GLU A 51 36.95 -3.97 21.15
C GLU A 51 35.79 -3.76 20.17
N PHE A 52 34.54 -3.92 20.62
CA PHE A 52 33.36 -3.68 19.79
C PHE A 52 33.15 -2.18 19.52
N LEU A 53 33.49 -1.32 20.49
CA LEU A 53 33.51 0.13 20.27
C LEU A 53 34.60 0.56 19.29
N GLU A 54 35.80 -0.03 19.35
CA GLU A 54 36.88 0.18 18.36
C GLU A 54 36.45 -0.29 16.96
N ALA A 55 35.80 -1.45 16.85
CA ALA A 55 35.21 -1.94 15.61
C ALA A 55 34.17 -0.97 15.03
N ALA A 56 33.34 -0.36 15.87
CA ALA A 56 32.38 0.68 15.51
C ALA A 56 33.01 2.08 15.31
N GLU A 57 34.31 2.15 14.99
CA GLU A 57 35.08 3.39 14.77
C GLU A 57 35.06 4.37 15.96
N GLY A 58 34.95 3.86 17.18
CA GLY A 58 34.81 4.65 18.41
C GLY A 58 33.41 5.23 18.63
N SER A 59 32.43 4.91 17.78
CA SER A 59 31.07 5.44 17.88
C SER A 59 30.15 4.57 18.72
N GLN A 60 29.82 5.05 19.91
CA GLN A 60 28.81 4.45 20.80
C GLN A 60 27.46 4.26 20.08
N LEU A 61 27.06 5.21 19.23
CA LEU A 61 25.80 5.17 18.48
C LEU A 61 25.78 4.06 17.42
N LEU A 62 26.86 3.90 16.65
CA LEU A 62 26.96 2.82 15.67
C LEU A 62 27.03 1.47 16.38
N ALA A 63 27.79 1.37 17.48
CA ALA A 63 27.85 0.16 18.29
C ALA A 63 26.47 -0.25 18.82
N GLN A 64 25.72 0.68 19.43
CA GLN A 64 24.39 0.38 19.98
C GLN A 64 23.39 -0.07 18.91
N ILE A 65 23.40 0.57 17.72
CA ILE A 65 22.51 0.20 16.61
C ILE A 65 22.91 -1.14 15.97
N LEU A 66 24.20 -1.43 15.82
CA LEU A 66 24.67 -2.71 15.27
C LEU A 66 24.38 -3.87 16.24
N GLN A 67 24.62 -3.68 17.54
CA GLN A 67 24.26 -4.64 18.58
C GLN A 67 22.74 -4.89 18.62
N ALA A 68 21.91 -3.84 18.55
CA ALA A 68 20.45 -3.95 18.51
C ALA A 68 19.91 -4.65 17.23
N ARG A 69 20.74 -4.74 16.18
CA ARG A 69 20.47 -5.46 14.93
C ARG A 69 21.04 -6.88 14.90
N GLY A 70 21.67 -7.34 15.99
CA GLY A 70 22.26 -8.67 16.13
C GLY A 70 23.66 -8.82 15.55
N ILE A 71 24.28 -7.75 15.04
CA ILE A 71 25.66 -7.76 14.55
C ILE A 71 26.59 -7.63 15.76
N GLY A 72 26.86 -8.76 16.41
CA GLY A 72 27.58 -8.84 17.69
C GLY A 72 29.09 -9.10 17.58
N ASP A 73 29.60 -9.50 16.42
CA ASP A 73 31.02 -9.82 16.23
C ASP A 73 31.84 -8.57 15.79
N PRO A 74 32.98 -8.25 16.44
CA PRO A 74 33.83 -7.12 16.05
C PRO A 74 34.41 -7.19 14.62
N GLY A 75 34.58 -8.38 14.04
CA GLY A 75 34.99 -8.57 12.65
C GLY A 75 33.85 -8.30 11.67
N GLU A 76 32.65 -8.82 11.96
CA GLU A 76 31.44 -8.51 11.18
C GLU A 76 31.11 -7.01 11.22
N VAL A 77 31.27 -6.33 12.37
CA VAL A 77 31.16 -4.86 12.46
C VAL A 77 32.18 -4.15 11.55
N LYS A 78 33.47 -4.53 11.62
CA LYS A 78 34.54 -3.91 10.82
C LYS A 78 34.27 -4.04 9.31
N THR A 79 33.83 -5.21 8.86
CA THR A 79 33.48 -5.46 7.43
C THR A 79 32.13 -4.87 7.01
N PHE A 80 31.17 -4.74 7.93
CA PHE A 80 29.88 -4.10 7.65
C PHE A 80 30.02 -2.59 7.44
N LEU A 81 30.88 -1.93 8.22
CA LEU A 81 31.16 -0.49 8.13
C LEU A 81 32.18 -0.16 7.03
N ASN A 82 33.25 -0.95 6.88
CA ASN A 82 34.26 -0.76 5.83
C ASN A 82 34.26 -1.93 4.83
N THR A 83 33.78 -1.62 3.62
CA THR A 83 33.65 -2.55 2.49
C THR A 83 35.00 -3.03 1.96
N ASP A 84 36.08 -2.26 2.11
CA ASP A 84 37.44 -2.63 1.70
C ASP A 84 38.02 -3.78 2.56
N LEU A 85 37.38 -4.11 3.69
CA LEU A 85 37.74 -5.24 4.55
C LEU A 85 36.94 -6.51 4.25
N TYR A 86 35.90 -6.43 3.40
CA TYR A 86 35.09 -7.59 3.03
C TYR A 86 35.69 -8.29 1.80
N THR A 87 35.92 -9.60 1.91
CA THR A 87 36.37 -10.44 0.78
C THR A 87 35.16 -11.05 0.10
N ALA A 88 34.99 -10.79 -1.21
CA ALA A 88 33.94 -11.39 -2.02
C ALA A 88 34.03 -12.93 -2.01
N THR A 89 32.88 -13.60 -1.86
CA THR A 89 32.81 -15.06 -1.75
C THR A 89 32.97 -15.71 -3.13
N GLY A 90 33.74 -16.79 -3.24
CA GLY A 90 34.08 -17.40 -4.52
C GLY A 90 32.86 -18.00 -5.23
N PRO A 91 32.71 -17.84 -6.56
CA PRO A 91 31.55 -18.38 -7.27
C PRO A 91 31.50 -19.91 -7.25
N MET A 92 32.66 -20.56 -7.16
CA MET A 92 32.78 -22.02 -7.06
C MET A 92 32.28 -22.60 -5.73
N GLU A 93 31.91 -21.75 -4.77
CA GLU A 93 31.27 -22.18 -3.51
C GLU A 93 29.78 -22.48 -3.71
N LEU A 94 29.15 -21.95 -4.77
CA LEU A 94 27.81 -22.39 -5.19
C LEU A 94 27.89 -23.79 -5.84
N PRO A 95 27.06 -24.75 -5.40
CA PRO A 95 27.04 -26.09 -6.00
C PRO A 95 26.66 -26.07 -7.49
N ASP A 96 27.25 -26.99 -8.26
CA ASP A 96 27.01 -27.21 -9.70
C ASP A 96 27.46 -26.07 -10.65
N VAL A 97 28.14 -25.02 -10.15
CA VAL A 97 28.76 -23.98 -11.01
C VAL A 97 29.81 -24.58 -11.95
N ASP A 98 30.55 -25.59 -11.50
CA ASP A 98 31.46 -26.39 -12.32
C ASP A 98 30.75 -27.02 -13.54
N LYS A 99 29.57 -27.63 -13.32
CA LYS A 99 28.75 -28.23 -14.37
C LYS A 99 28.18 -27.18 -15.31
N ALA A 100 27.81 -26.02 -14.79
CA ALA A 100 27.32 -24.90 -15.59
C ALA A 100 28.39 -24.39 -16.55
N ILE A 101 29.61 -24.12 -16.07
CA ILE A 101 30.76 -23.70 -16.90
C ILE A 101 31.04 -24.73 -17.99
N VAL A 102 31.19 -26.01 -17.62
CA VAL A 102 31.47 -27.09 -18.59
C VAL A 102 30.39 -27.17 -19.66
N ARG A 103 29.11 -27.19 -19.28
CA ARG A 103 28.00 -27.35 -20.24
C ARG A 103 27.80 -26.13 -21.13
N ILE A 104 28.07 -24.92 -20.62
CA ILE A 104 28.04 -23.67 -21.40
C ILE A 104 29.23 -23.61 -22.38
N THR A 105 30.45 -23.92 -21.92
CA THR A 105 31.63 -24.00 -22.79
C THR A 105 31.42 -25.01 -23.91
N GLU A 106 30.92 -26.21 -23.61
CA GLU A 106 30.55 -27.20 -24.63
C GLU A 106 29.49 -26.68 -25.63
N ALA A 107 28.54 -25.87 -25.19
CA ALA A 107 27.54 -25.30 -26.10
C ALA A 107 28.18 -24.34 -27.10
N ILE A 108 29.02 -23.43 -26.60
CA ILE A 108 29.73 -22.43 -27.40
C ILE A 108 30.67 -23.10 -28.41
N GLU A 109 31.52 -24.03 -27.96
CA GLU A 109 32.48 -24.74 -28.83
C GLU A 109 31.82 -25.56 -29.93
N LYS A 110 30.63 -26.11 -29.67
CA LYS A 110 29.88 -26.96 -30.62
C LYS A 110 28.92 -26.16 -31.50
N GLY A 111 28.87 -24.83 -31.39
CA GLY A 111 27.91 -23.98 -32.11
C GLY A 111 26.45 -24.35 -31.78
N GLN A 112 26.18 -24.73 -30.54
CA GLN A 112 24.83 -25.08 -30.10
C GLN A 112 24.05 -23.82 -29.72
N ARG A 113 22.83 -23.70 -30.24
CA ARG A 113 21.92 -22.64 -29.83
C ARG A 113 21.52 -22.79 -28.35
N ILE A 114 21.73 -21.72 -27.60
CA ILE A 114 21.35 -21.57 -26.19
C ILE A 114 20.08 -20.71 -26.12
N THR A 115 19.19 -21.00 -25.17
CA THR A 115 18.11 -20.09 -24.78
C THR A 115 18.18 -19.79 -23.29
N VAL A 116 18.27 -18.51 -22.92
CA VAL A 116 18.08 -18.08 -21.53
C VAL A 116 16.59 -17.95 -21.26
N TYR A 117 16.08 -18.63 -20.22
CA TYR A 117 14.66 -18.62 -19.84
C TYR A 117 14.53 -17.88 -18.50
N GLY A 118 14.12 -16.61 -18.52
CA GLY A 118 13.96 -15.78 -17.32
C GLY A 118 12.50 -15.63 -16.88
N ASP A 119 12.26 -15.13 -15.67
CA ASP A 119 10.91 -14.65 -15.28
C ASP A 119 10.63 -13.21 -15.74
N TYR A 120 9.36 -12.80 -15.69
CA TYR A 120 8.84 -11.52 -16.18
C TYR A 120 9.13 -10.30 -15.27
N ASP A 121 9.78 -10.48 -14.13
CA ASP A 121 10.03 -9.45 -13.12
C ASP A 121 11.49 -8.96 -13.16
N VAL A 122 11.87 -7.97 -12.32
CA VAL A 122 13.18 -7.31 -12.44
C VAL A 122 14.35 -8.27 -12.22
N ASP A 123 14.22 -9.28 -11.36
CA ASP A 123 15.32 -10.21 -11.10
C ASP A 123 15.53 -11.16 -12.28
N GLY A 124 14.49 -11.88 -12.71
CA GLY A 124 14.49 -12.65 -13.96
C GLY A 124 14.94 -11.86 -15.21
N VAL A 125 14.50 -10.60 -15.35
CA VAL A 125 14.90 -9.71 -16.46
C VAL A 125 16.37 -9.29 -16.38
N THR A 126 16.88 -8.92 -15.20
CA THR A 126 18.29 -8.52 -15.03
C THR A 126 19.24 -9.71 -15.07
N GLY A 127 18.88 -10.85 -14.49
CA GLY A 127 19.61 -12.12 -14.61
C GLY A 127 19.70 -12.61 -16.05
N THR A 128 18.60 -12.51 -16.81
CA THR A 128 18.60 -12.73 -18.26
C THR A 128 19.55 -11.78 -18.98
N SER A 129 19.56 -10.49 -18.60
CA SER A 129 20.44 -9.48 -19.22
C SER A 129 21.93 -9.71 -18.92
N VAL A 130 22.27 -10.17 -17.70
CA VAL A 130 23.62 -10.62 -17.32
C VAL A 130 24.06 -11.80 -18.18
N LEU A 131 23.25 -12.87 -18.24
CA LEU A 131 23.55 -14.07 -19.03
C LEU A 131 23.70 -13.75 -20.52
N LEU A 132 22.78 -12.99 -21.11
CA LEU A 132 22.85 -12.57 -22.51
C LEU A 132 24.12 -11.77 -22.81
N THR A 133 24.49 -10.83 -21.93
CA THR A 133 25.69 -10.00 -22.11
C THR A 133 26.96 -10.85 -22.18
N VAL A 134 27.13 -11.77 -21.23
CA VAL A 134 28.34 -12.61 -21.15
C VAL A 134 28.35 -13.68 -22.24
N LEU A 135 27.22 -14.35 -22.50
CA LEU A 135 27.13 -15.40 -23.51
C LEU A 135 27.36 -14.84 -24.93
N ARG A 136 26.77 -13.69 -25.27
CA ARG A 136 27.04 -13.01 -26.56
C ARG A 136 28.51 -12.60 -26.67
N LYS A 137 29.10 -12.06 -25.60
CA LYS A 137 30.52 -11.65 -25.57
C LYS A 137 31.50 -12.82 -25.73
N LEU A 138 31.12 -14.01 -25.26
CA LEU A 138 31.88 -15.25 -25.46
C LEU A 138 31.58 -15.96 -26.79
N GLY A 139 30.78 -15.35 -27.68
CA GLY A 139 30.49 -15.87 -29.02
C GLY A 139 29.40 -16.94 -29.09
N ALA A 140 28.55 -17.07 -28.05
CA ALA A 140 27.44 -18.01 -28.05
C ALA A 140 26.34 -17.63 -29.05
N GLU A 141 25.77 -18.62 -29.74
CA GLU A 141 24.48 -18.45 -30.42
C GLU A 141 23.36 -18.47 -29.37
N VAL A 142 23.09 -17.33 -28.75
CA VAL A 142 22.15 -17.22 -27.62
C VAL A 142 20.96 -16.31 -27.94
N ASP A 143 19.77 -16.84 -27.64
CA ASP A 143 18.48 -16.15 -27.65
C ASP A 143 17.87 -16.17 -26.23
N PHE A 144 16.74 -15.52 -26.02
CA PHE A 144 16.04 -15.53 -24.73
C PHE A 144 14.53 -15.76 -24.84
N TYR A 145 13.94 -16.16 -23.72
CA TYR A 145 12.50 -16.33 -23.57
C TYR A 145 12.08 -15.84 -22.18
N ILE A 146 11.02 -15.03 -22.13
CA ILE A 146 10.33 -14.60 -20.92
C ILE A 146 8.86 -15.00 -21.07
N PRO A 147 8.26 -15.73 -20.11
CA PRO A 147 6.87 -16.18 -20.19
C PRO A 147 5.90 -15.02 -20.01
N ASN A 148 4.73 -15.12 -20.65
CA ASN A 148 3.67 -14.13 -20.42
C ASN A 148 2.92 -14.43 -19.10
N ARG A 149 3.03 -13.54 -18.12
CA ARG A 149 2.41 -13.68 -16.79
C ARG A 149 0.90 -13.98 -16.81
N ALA A 150 0.17 -13.41 -17.75
CA ALA A 150 -1.29 -13.53 -17.81
C ALA A 150 -1.77 -14.81 -18.51
N GLY A 151 -1.05 -15.26 -19.55
CA GLY A 151 -1.45 -16.41 -20.37
C GLY A 151 -0.68 -17.72 -20.10
N GLU A 152 0.56 -17.63 -19.63
CA GLU A 152 1.47 -18.77 -19.42
C GLU A 152 1.81 -18.97 -17.93
N GLY A 153 1.88 -17.86 -17.17
CA GLY A 153 2.14 -17.87 -15.73
C GLY A 153 3.62 -17.70 -15.39
N TYR A 154 4.04 -18.31 -14.28
CA TYR A 154 5.40 -18.28 -13.75
C TYR A 154 6.16 -19.58 -14.07
N GLY A 155 7.46 -19.45 -14.35
CA GLY A 155 8.36 -20.58 -14.61
C GLY A 155 8.23 -21.20 -16.01
N LEU A 156 8.87 -22.35 -16.20
CA LEU A 156 8.82 -23.06 -17.48
C LEU A 156 7.42 -23.63 -17.75
N ASN A 157 7.06 -23.75 -19.02
CA ASN A 157 5.85 -24.46 -19.46
C ASN A 157 6.15 -25.38 -20.66
N LEU A 158 5.42 -26.51 -20.75
CA LEU A 158 5.65 -27.56 -21.75
C LEU A 158 5.58 -27.06 -23.20
N LYS A 159 4.69 -26.10 -23.49
CA LYS A 159 4.47 -25.52 -24.82
C LYS A 159 5.67 -24.67 -25.26
N ALA A 160 6.19 -23.84 -24.36
CA ALA A 160 7.43 -23.08 -24.58
C ALA A 160 8.62 -24.02 -24.81
N VAL A 161 8.77 -25.07 -23.98
CA VAL A 161 9.83 -26.09 -24.15
C VAL A 161 9.73 -26.79 -25.50
N SER A 162 8.53 -27.21 -25.94
CA SER A 162 8.34 -27.78 -27.29
C SER A 162 8.75 -26.78 -28.37
N ILE A 163 8.31 -25.53 -28.29
CA ILE A 163 8.63 -24.49 -29.28
C ILE A 163 10.14 -24.25 -29.37
N LEU A 164 10.84 -24.14 -28.24
CA LEU A 164 12.29 -23.93 -28.21
C LEU A 164 13.05 -25.12 -28.83
N ALA A 165 12.70 -26.35 -28.46
CA ALA A 165 13.31 -27.55 -29.00
C ALA A 165 13.02 -27.77 -30.50
N SER A 166 11.75 -27.62 -30.91
CA SER A 166 11.26 -27.98 -32.24
C SER A 166 11.42 -26.87 -33.29
N LYS A 167 11.08 -25.62 -32.95
CA LYS A 167 11.12 -24.48 -33.88
C LYS A 167 12.45 -23.73 -33.78
N HIS A 168 12.89 -23.38 -32.57
CA HIS A 168 14.12 -22.60 -32.38
C HIS A 168 15.39 -23.46 -32.47
N ARG A 169 15.27 -24.79 -32.33
CA ARG A 169 16.40 -25.75 -32.33
C ARG A 169 17.38 -25.59 -31.16
N THR A 170 16.92 -25.03 -30.05
CA THR A 170 17.67 -24.89 -28.80
C THR A 170 18.23 -26.24 -28.34
N LYS A 171 19.47 -26.25 -27.86
CA LYS A 171 20.15 -27.44 -27.31
C LYS A 171 20.61 -27.30 -25.85
N LEU A 172 20.64 -26.08 -25.34
CA LEU A 172 20.79 -25.80 -23.92
C LEU A 172 19.77 -24.72 -23.52
N ILE A 173 18.91 -25.03 -22.56
CA ILE A 173 18.13 -24.03 -21.82
C ILE A 173 18.92 -23.67 -20.56
N ILE A 174 19.04 -22.38 -20.27
CA ILE A 174 19.57 -21.88 -18.99
C ILE A 174 18.41 -21.12 -18.35
N SER A 175 17.73 -21.73 -17.38
CA SER A 175 16.68 -21.01 -16.64
C SER A 175 17.33 -20.09 -15.61
N CYS A 176 16.77 -18.90 -15.47
CA CYS A 176 17.22 -17.86 -14.56
C CYS A 176 16.02 -17.39 -13.74
N ASP A 177 16.17 -17.30 -12.42
CA ASP A 177 15.12 -16.90 -11.48
C ASP A 177 13.87 -17.83 -11.52
N CYS A 178 14.03 -19.02 -12.10
CA CYS A 178 13.01 -20.05 -12.18
C CYS A 178 13.60 -21.41 -12.53
N GLY A 179 12.77 -22.45 -12.42
CA GLY A 179 13.04 -23.80 -12.89
C GLY A 179 13.24 -24.84 -11.79
N VAL A 180 13.53 -24.46 -10.53
CA VAL A 180 13.80 -25.44 -9.45
C VAL A 180 12.58 -26.32 -9.12
N SER A 181 11.37 -25.84 -9.41
CA SER A 181 10.11 -26.59 -9.28
C SER A 181 9.58 -27.21 -10.59
N ASN A 182 10.19 -26.93 -11.73
CA ASN A 182 9.71 -27.33 -13.07
C ASN A 182 10.17 -28.75 -13.46
N PHE A 183 9.87 -29.74 -12.62
CA PHE A 183 10.28 -31.13 -12.85
C PHE A 183 9.78 -31.68 -14.19
N ALA A 184 8.49 -31.49 -14.49
CA ALA A 184 7.86 -32.02 -15.70
C ALA A 184 8.41 -31.38 -16.97
N GLU A 185 8.60 -30.05 -16.97
CA GLU A 185 9.10 -29.31 -18.12
C GLU A 185 10.57 -29.62 -18.43
N ILE A 186 11.40 -29.77 -17.39
CA ILE A 186 12.82 -30.10 -17.56
C ILE A 186 13.00 -31.59 -17.95
N GLN A 187 12.18 -32.50 -17.40
CA GLN A 187 12.14 -33.88 -17.86
C GLN A 187 11.66 -33.99 -19.32
N PHE A 188 10.72 -33.15 -19.73
CA PHE A 188 10.27 -33.06 -21.11
C PHE A 188 11.35 -32.48 -22.04
N ALA A 189 12.02 -31.39 -21.66
CA ALA A 189 13.17 -30.84 -22.39
C ALA A 189 14.25 -31.90 -22.64
N LYS A 190 14.61 -32.64 -21.58
CA LYS A 190 15.55 -33.77 -21.65
C LYS A 190 15.09 -34.85 -22.63
N SER A 191 13.80 -35.19 -22.65
CA SER A 191 13.24 -36.17 -23.61
C SER A 191 13.32 -35.72 -25.07
N LEU A 192 13.34 -34.41 -25.34
CA LEU A 192 13.56 -33.83 -26.67
C LEU A 192 15.05 -33.67 -27.04
N GLY A 193 15.97 -34.14 -26.19
CA GLY A 193 17.41 -33.96 -26.37
C GLY A 193 17.82 -32.49 -26.30
N VAL A 194 17.27 -31.76 -25.32
CA VAL A 194 17.64 -30.41 -24.92
C VAL A 194 18.10 -30.46 -23.47
N ASP A 195 19.33 -30.02 -23.20
CA ASP A 195 19.83 -29.96 -21.84
C ASP A 195 19.26 -28.75 -21.08
N THR A 196 19.27 -28.79 -19.76
CA THR A 196 18.89 -27.65 -18.93
C THR A 196 19.89 -27.42 -17.80
N LEU A 197 20.25 -26.15 -17.58
CA LEU A 197 20.86 -25.64 -16.35
C LEU A 197 19.81 -24.79 -15.63
N VAL A 198 19.72 -24.93 -14.31
CA VAL A 198 18.80 -24.16 -13.47
C VAL A 198 19.60 -23.22 -12.58
N LEU A 199 19.40 -21.91 -12.75
CA LEU A 199 19.99 -20.83 -11.94
C LEU A 199 18.85 -20.14 -11.19
N ASP A 200 18.60 -20.55 -9.94
CA ASP A 200 17.36 -20.20 -9.23
C ASP A 200 17.65 -19.99 -7.73
N HIS A 201 16.80 -19.25 -7.04
CA HIS A 201 16.89 -18.94 -5.62
C HIS A 201 15.63 -19.29 -4.83
N HIS A 202 14.56 -19.78 -5.48
CA HIS A 202 13.22 -20.00 -4.93
C HIS A 202 13.16 -21.08 -3.81
N SER A 203 11.97 -21.43 -3.36
CA SER A 203 11.78 -22.48 -2.35
C SER A 203 11.98 -23.86 -2.99
N MET A 204 13.03 -24.59 -2.60
CA MET A 204 13.35 -25.90 -3.19
C MET A 204 12.26 -26.95 -2.87
N PRO A 205 11.78 -27.72 -3.86
CA PRO A 205 10.89 -28.86 -3.64
C PRO A 205 11.65 -30.09 -3.10
N GLU A 206 10.91 -31.08 -2.59
CA GLU A 206 11.47 -32.38 -2.16
C GLU A 206 12.14 -33.15 -3.32
N MET A 207 11.64 -32.98 -4.55
CA MET A 207 12.15 -33.63 -5.76
C MET A 207 12.65 -32.59 -6.76
N LEU A 208 13.97 -32.52 -6.93
CA LEU A 208 14.63 -31.60 -7.86
C LEU A 208 14.52 -32.09 -9.33
N PRO A 209 14.44 -31.18 -10.31
CA PRO A 209 14.35 -31.51 -11.74
C PRO A 209 15.59 -32.25 -12.28
N PRO A 210 15.47 -33.06 -13.35
CA PRO A 210 16.57 -33.84 -13.92
C PRO A 210 17.52 -32.99 -14.82
N ALA A 211 17.88 -31.80 -14.36
CA ALA A 211 18.79 -30.86 -15.03
C ALA A 211 20.26 -31.36 -15.02
N VAL A 212 21.11 -30.77 -15.87
CA VAL A 212 22.57 -31.03 -15.90
C VAL A 212 23.25 -30.46 -14.65
N GLY A 213 22.78 -29.32 -14.16
CA GLY A 213 23.23 -28.67 -12.94
C GLY A 213 22.16 -27.73 -12.39
N ILE A 214 22.07 -27.63 -11.07
CA ILE A 214 21.10 -26.78 -10.36
C ILE A 214 21.89 -25.85 -9.43
N VAL A 215 22.31 -24.70 -9.94
CA VAL A 215 23.02 -23.70 -9.15
C VAL A 215 21.97 -22.98 -8.32
N HIS A 216 22.01 -23.19 -7.00
CA HIS A 216 20.95 -22.73 -6.10
C HIS A 216 21.52 -22.43 -4.70
N PRO A 217 21.38 -21.21 -4.17
CA PRO A 217 22.05 -20.77 -2.96
C PRO A 217 21.53 -21.51 -1.71
N LYS A 218 20.23 -21.85 -1.67
CA LYS A 218 19.66 -22.65 -0.56
C LYS A 218 20.12 -24.11 -0.48
N ARG A 219 21.05 -24.55 -1.36
CA ARG A 219 21.80 -25.81 -1.18
C ARG A 219 22.97 -25.67 -0.18
N LEU A 220 23.26 -24.46 0.26
CA LEU A 220 24.27 -24.11 1.26
C LEU A 220 23.64 -23.95 2.66
N PRO A 221 24.45 -23.94 3.74
CA PRO A 221 23.98 -23.55 5.07
C PRO A 221 23.32 -22.16 5.11
N GLU A 222 22.36 -21.94 6.01
CA GLU A 222 21.62 -20.66 6.10
C GLU A 222 22.51 -19.46 6.47
N ASP A 223 23.63 -19.71 7.15
CA ASP A 223 24.63 -18.72 7.53
C ASP A 223 25.69 -18.43 6.44
N HIS A 224 25.67 -19.16 5.32
CA HIS A 224 26.61 -18.97 4.22
C HIS A 224 26.42 -17.59 3.55
N PRO A 225 27.48 -16.81 3.25
CA PRO A 225 27.34 -15.46 2.66
C PRO A 225 26.50 -15.41 1.38
N LEU A 226 26.53 -16.49 0.58
CA LEU A 226 25.79 -16.64 -0.67
C LEU A 226 24.34 -17.13 -0.51
N PHE A 227 23.90 -17.56 0.68
CA PHE A 227 22.59 -18.22 0.87
C PHE A 227 21.38 -17.35 0.46
N HIS A 228 21.53 -16.02 0.55
CA HIS A 228 20.50 -15.05 0.21
C HIS A 228 20.66 -14.40 -1.19
N LEU A 229 21.50 -14.95 -2.09
CA LEU A 229 21.57 -14.44 -3.47
C LEU A 229 20.21 -14.58 -4.17
N PRO A 230 19.75 -13.56 -4.91
CA PRO A 230 18.63 -13.69 -5.86
C PRO A 230 19.09 -14.32 -7.18
N GLY A 231 18.16 -14.59 -8.09
CA GLY A 231 18.43 -15.12 -9.43
C GLY A 231 19.46 -14.31 -10.23
N VAL A 232 19.43 -12.96 -10.21
CA VAL A 232 20.50 -12.15 -10.83
C VAL A 232 21.86 -12.39 -10.17
N GLY A 233 21.87 -12.64 -8.87
CA GLY A 233 23.07 -12.95 -8.09
C GLY A 233 23.65 -14.33 -8.42
N VAL A 234 22.79 -15.34 -8.60
CA VAL A 234 23.19 -16.68 -9.05
C VAL A 234 23.71 -16.63 -10.48
N ALA A 235 23.01 -15.94 -11.38
CA ALA A 235 23.45 -15.70 -12.75
C ALA A 235 24.80 -14.97 -12.80
N TYR A 236 24.98 -13.93 -11.98
CA TYR A 236 26.25 -13.23 -11.84
C TYR A 236 27.38 -14.14 -11.37
N LYS A 237 27.18 -15.00 -10.36
CA LYS A 237 28.25 -15.92 -9.91
C LYS A 237 28.62 -16.96 -10.96
N VAL A 238 27.68 -17.47 -11.76
CA VAL A 238 28.00 -18.33 -12.92
C VAL A 238 28.78 -17.56 -13.99
N CYS A 239 28.38 -16.32 -14.29
CA CYS A 239 29.08 -15.44 -15.22
C CYS A 239 30.49 -15.05 -14.73
N GLU A 240 30.66 -14.77 -13.43
CA GLU A 240 31.94 -14.49 -12.76
C GLU A 240 32.91 -15.66 -12.96
N ALA A 241 32.48 -16.89 -12.66
CA ALA A 241 33.32 -18.07 -12.84
C ALA A 241 33.64 -18.35 -14.32
N LEU A 242 32.67 -18.17 -15.23
CA LEU A 242 32.86 -18.35 -16.67
C LEU A 242 33.80 -17.30 -17.29
N LEU A 243 33.75 -16.05 -16.82
CA LEU A 243 34.68 -14.99 -17.24
C LEU A 243 36.09 -15.25 -16.68
N ILE A 244 36.22 -15.76 -15.46
CA ILE A 244 37.51 -16.16 -14.88
C ILE A 244 38.12 -17.35 -15.64
N ASP A 245 37.33 -18.38 -15.95
CA ASP A 245 37.72 -19.53 -16.79
C ASP A 245 38.27 -19.09 -18.15
N ARG A 246 37.63 -18.09 -18.77
CA ARG A 246 38.08 -17.49 -20.05
C ARG A 246 39.16 -16.42 -19.92
N ASN A 247 39.73 -16.21 -18.72
CA ASN A 247 40.77 -15.21 -18.44
C ASN A 247 40.33 -13.77 -18.79
N MET A 248 39.11 -13.41 -18.39
CA MET A 248 38.51 -12.08 -18.57
C MET A 248 37.98 -11.48 -17.24
N PRO A 249 38.75 -11.46 -16.13
CA PRO A 249 38.25 -11.02 -14.82
C PRO A 249 37.80 -9.55 -14.79
N ASP A 250 38.43 -8.68 -15.59
CA ASP A 250 38.11 -7.25 -15.65
C ASP A 250 36.70 -6.94 -16.19
N GLU A 251 36.03 -7.94 -16.79
CA GLU A 251 34.64 -7.84 -17.27
C GLU A 251 33.61 -8.02 -16.16
N VAL A 252 33.97 -8.70 -15.06
CA VAL A 252 33.04 -9.06 -14.00
C VAL A 252 32.42 -7.82 -13.32
N PRO A 253 33.18 -6.75 -12.96
CA PRO A 253 32.60 -5.54 -12.39
C PRO A 253 31.62 -4.80 -13.32
N LEU A 254 31.72 -5.01 -14.64
CA LEU A 254 30.85 -4.36 -15.62
C LEU A 254 29.41 -4.94 -15.63
N LEU A 255 29.16 -6.03 -14.90
CA LEU A 255 27.84 -6.64 -14.71
C LEU A 255 27.09 -6.07 -13.49
N LEU A 256 27.79 -5.31 -12.62
CA LEU A 256 27.28 -4.90 -11.31
C LEU A 256 26.12 -3.91 -11.37
N ASP A 257 25.88 -3.25 -12.51
CA ASP A 257 24.72 -2.39 -12.71
C ASP A 257 23.41 -3.18 -12.81
N TYR A 258 23.36 -4.21 -13.66
CA TYR A 258 22.23 -5.16 -13.70
C TYR A 258 22.03 -5.86 -12.35
N VAL A 259 23.13 -6.32 -11.74
CA VAL A 259 23.08 -7.05 -10.46
C VAL A 259 22.50 -6.18 -9.35
N THR A 260 22.96 -4.93 -9.21
CA THR A 260 22.43 -4.01 -8.19
C THR A 260 20.96 -3.67 -8.45
N LEU A 261 20.57 -3.53 -9.73
CA LEU A 261 19.20 -3.27 -10.14
C LEU A 261 18.24 -4.42 -9.76
N GLY A 262 18.62 -5.68 -10.03
CA GLY A 262 17.83 -6.86 -9.64
C GLY A 262 17.80 -7.08 -8.12
N MET A 263 18.97 -7.04 -7.46
CA MET A 263 19.08 -7.29 -6.02
C MET A 263 18.27 -6.32 -5.15
N ILE A 264 18.25 -5.02 -5.49
CA ILE A 264 17.41 -4.06 -4.74
C ILE A 264 15.93 -4.25 -5.10
N ALA A 265 15.60 -4.73 -6.30
CA ALA A 265 14.22 -4.91 -6.75
C ALA A 265 13.53 -6.15 -6.16
N ASP A 266 14.24 -7.27 -5.99
CA ASP A 266 13.75 -8.48 -5.27
C ASP A 266 13.68 -8.26 -3.74
N LEU A 267 14.24 -7.14 -3.25
CA LEU A 267 14.29 -6.79 -1.83
C LEU A 267 15.06 -7.82 -0.98
N VAL A 268 16.13 -8.44 -1.50
CA VAL A 268 16.90 -9.42 -0.72
C VAL A 268 17.53 -8.83 0.55
N PRO A 269 17.78 -9.65 1.59
CA PRO A 269 18.53 -9.23 2.77
C PRO A 269 19.87 -8.58 2.42
N LEU A 270 20.05 -7.30 2.78
CA LEU A 270 21.29 -6.55 2.54
C LEU A 270 22.31 -6.78 3.66
N ILE A 271 22.76 -8.04 3.76
CA ILE A 271 23.84 -8.51 4.65
C ILE A 271 24.94 -9.22 3.84
N ARG A 272 26.15 -9.34 4.40
CA ARG A 272 27.29 -10.09 3.85
C ARG A 272 27.49 -9.86 2.33
N GLU A 273 27.45 -10.90 1.50
CA GLU A 273 27.71 -10.76 0.05
C GLU A 273 26.70 -9.82 -0.63
N ASN A 274 25.43 -9.90 -0.27
CA ASN A 274 24.39 -9.02 -0.82
C ASN A 274 24.65 -7.55 -0.47
N ARG A 275 25.08 -7.27 0.77
CA ARG A 275 25.48 -5.93 1.18
C ARG A 275 26.68 -5.45 0.37
N TYR A 276 27.70 -6.29 0.20
CA TYR A 276 28.91 -5.98 -0.54
C TYR A 276 28.59 -5.64 -2.01
N LEU A 277 27.92 -6.54 -2.74
CA LEU A 277 27.60 -6.37 -4.16
C LEU A 277 26.77 -5.10 -4.41
N VAL A 278 25.73 -4.85 -3.60
CA VAL A 278 24.94 -3.61 -3.72
C VAL A 278 25.75 -2.37 -3.35
N LYS A 279 26.64 -2.43 -2.35
CA LYS A 279 27.47 -1.29 -1.94
C LYS A 279 28.48 -0.88 -3.03
N VAL A 280 29.14 -1.84 -3.68
CA VAL A 280 30.11 -1.56 -4.75
C VAL A 280 29.46 -1.32 -6.11
N GLY A 281 28.31 -1.95 -6.37
CA GLY A 281 27.59 -1.84 -7.64
C GLY A 281 26.65 -0.65 -7.77
N LEU A 282 26.15 -0.07 -6.67
CA LEU A 282 25.26 1.10 -6.73
C LEU A 282 25.91 2.35 -7.38
N PRO A 283 27.18 2.71 -7.09
CA PRO A 283 27.88 3.75 -7.85
C PRO A 283 28.04 3.43 -9.34
N ILE A 284 28.15 2.14 -9.71
CA ILE A 284 28.25 1.68 -11.10
C ILE A 284 26.89 1.81 -11.80
N LEU A 285 25.79 1.42 -11.14
CA LEU A 285 24.42 1.60 -11.63
C LEU A 285 24.08 3.08 -11.89
N VAL A 286 24.37 3.96 -10.93
CA VAL A 286 24.11 5.42 -11.01
C VAL A 286 24.86 6.07 -12.19
N ASN A 287 26.00 5.52 -12.59
CA ASN A 287 26.88 6.04 -13.64
C ASN A 287 27.01 5.07 -14.84
N SER A 288 26.09 4.12 -15.01
CA SER A 288 26.21 3.06 -16.02
C SER A 288 26.24 3.65 -17.44
N ALA A 289 27.16 3.16 -18.27
CA ALA A 289 27.27 3.58 -19.67
C ALA A 289 26.25 2.87 -20.61
N ARG A 290 25.39 1.97 -20.10
CA ARG A 290 24.45 1.21 -20.92
C ARG A 290 23.29 2.10 -21.41
N PRO A 291 23.00 2.18 -22.72
CA PRO A 291 21.89 2.99 -23.26
C PRO A 291 20.56 2.77 -22.55
N GLY A 292 20.19 1.49 -22.32
CA GLY A 292 18.98 1.12 -21.59
C GLY A 292 18.88 1.67 -20.16
N ILE A 293 19.99 1.62 -19.42
CA ILE A 293 20.02 2.11 -18.04
C ILE A 293 20.02 3.64 -18.01
N GLN A 294 20.76 4.31 -18.90
CA GLN A 294 20.70 5.77 -19.04
C GLN A 294 19.29 6.26 -19.41
N ALA A 295 18.63 5.59 -20.36
CA ALA A 295 17.25 5.91 -20.75
C ALA A 295 16.26 5.75 -19.59
N LEU A 296 16.41 4.71 -18.74
CA LEU A 296 15.61 4.53 -17.51
C LEU A 296 15.94 5.57 -16.42
N LEU A 297 17.23 5.89 -16.22
CA LEU A 297 17.69 6.92 -15.29
C LEU A 297 17.15 8.31 -15.67
N ALA A 298 16.94 8.58 -16.96
CA ALA A 298 16.30 9.81 -17.43
C ALA A 298 14.80 9.90 -17.09
N GLN A 299 14.11 8.78 -16.83
CA GLN A 299 12.69 8.76 -16.42
C GLN A 299 12.49 8.97 -14.90
N VAL A 300 13.55 9.16 -14.11
CA VAL A 300 13.49 9.27 -12.64
C VAL A 300 14.20 10.51 -12.12
N LYS A 301 13.81 10.96 -10.92
CA LYS A 301 14.62 11.91 -10.15
C LYS A 301 15.93 11.21 -9.75
N LYS A 302 17.07 11.83 -10.02
CA LYS A 302 18.38 11.33 -9.57
C LYS A 302 18.41 11.16 -8.05
N SER A 303 18.92 10.01 -7.62
CA SER A 303 19.34 9.66 -6.27
C SER A 303 20.55 8.72 -6.40
N ASP A 304 21.37 8.61 -5.35
CA ASP A 304 22.55 7.74 -5.27
C ASP A 304 22.42 6.64 -4.20
N ASP A 305 21.20 6.48 -3.66
CA ASP A 305 20.81 5.47 -2.70
C ASP A 305 19.91 4.38 -3.30
N THR A 306 19.53 3.41 -2.47
CA THR A 306 18.65 2.28 -2.84
C THR A 306 17.23 2.71 -3.24
N ASP A 307 16.79 3.90 -2.80
CA ASP A 307 15.46 4.43 -3.10
C ASP A 307 15.35 4.77 -4.61
N LEU A 308 16.48 5.02 -5.31
CA LEU A 308 16.58 5.08 -6.78
C LEU A 308 15.98 3.84 -7.46
N VAL A 309 16.32 2.65 -6.99
CA VAL A 309 15.84 1.40 -7.58
C VAL A 309 14.46 1.07 -7.06
N GLY A 310 14.28 1.04 -5.73
CA GLY A 310 13.03 0.58 -5.09
C GLY A 310 11.80 1.40 -5.48
N PHE A 311 11.94 2.71 -5.66
CA PHE A 311 10.83 3.62 -6.01
C PHE A 311 10.95 4.22 -7.41
N GLY A 312 12.15 4.24 -8.01
CA GLY A 312 12.39 4.76 -9.35
C GLY A 312 12.39 3.66 -10.43
N LEU A 313 13.49 2.91 -10.53
CA LEU A 313 13.76 2.03 -11.67
C LEU A 313 12.91 0.74 -11.66
N ALA A 314 12.87 0.03 -10.53
CA ALA A 314 12.20 -1.27 -10.42
C ALA A 314 10.69 -1.19 -10.73
N PRO A 315 9.90 -0.20 -10.27
CA PRO A 315 8.47 -0.08 -10.60
C PRO A 315 8.14 0.09 -12.09
N ARG A 316 9.11 0.55 -12.91
CA ARG A 316 8.98 0.71 -14.37
C ARG A 316 9.13 -0.61 -15.09
N ILE A 317 10.19 -1.36 -14.78
CA ILE A 317 10.41 -2.73 -15.29
C ILE A 317 9.27 -3.66 -14.84
N ASN A 318 8.89 -3.60 -13.56
CA ASN A 318 7.76 -4.36 -13.01
C ASN A 318 6.39 -4.00 -13.59
N ALA A 319 6.24 -2.93 -14.39
CA ALA A 319 4.96 -2.58 -15.00
C ALA A 319 4.65 -3.39 -16.26
N VAL A 320 5.64 -3.57 -17.15
CA VAL A 320 5.43 -4.40 -18.35
C VAL A 320 5.16 -5.86 -18.00
N GLY A 321 5.87 -6.42 -17.00
CA GLY A 321 5.58 -7.75 -16.42
C GLY A 321 4.26 -7.87 -15.65
N ARG A 322 3.36 -6.87 -15.73
CA ARG A 322 2.01 -6.86 -15.14
C ARG A 322 0.90 -6.45 -16.11
N LEU A 323 1.23 -5.75 -17.19
CA LEU A 323 0.27 -5.18 -18.15
C LEU A 323 0.57 -5.53 -19.62
N ALA A 324 1.77 -6.01 -19.95
CA ALA A 324 2.28 -6.15 -21.32
C ALA A 324 3.21 -7.38 -21.47
N ASP A 325 4.06 -7.40 -22.50
CA ASP A 325 5.11 -8.41 -22.66
C ASP A 325 6.42 -7.93 -22.00
N ALA A 326 6.92 -8.70 -21.02
CA ALA A 326 8.13 -8.37 -20.27
C ALA A 326 9.42 -8.44 -21.10
N LYS A 327 9.42 -9.06 -22.29
CA LYS A 327 10.58 -9.08 -23.20
C LYS A 327 11.11 -7.69 -23.52
N ILE A 328 10.22 -6.68 -23.58
CA ILE A 328 10.57 -5.28 -23.81
C ILE A 328 11.59 -4.76 -22.78
N ALA A 329 11.56 -5.25 -21.53
CA ALA A 329 12.54 -4.85 -20.52
C ALA A 329 13.93 -5.48 -20.74
N VAL A 330 14.00 -6.71 -21.25
CA VAL A 330 15.27 -7.36 -21.63
C VAL A 330 15.85 -6.71 -22.89
N GLU A 331 15.00 -6.38 -23.87
CA GLU A 331 15.39 -5.60 -25.05
C GLU A 331 15.96 -4.24 -24.66
N LEU A 332 15.26 -3.51 -23.78
CA LEU A 332 15.73 -2.23 -23.26
C LEU A 332 17.07 -2.37 -22.51
N LEU A 333 17.21 -3.35 -21.62
CA LEU A 333 18.45 -3.51 -20.86
C LEU A 333 19.64 -3.98 -21.72
N THR A 334 19.40 -4.71 -22.83
CA THR A 334 20.46 -5.30 -23.66
C THR A 334 20.67 -4.66 -25.04
N THR A 335 19.99 -3.54 -25.34
CA THR A 335 20.22 -2.78 -26.58
C THR A 335 21.47 -1.89 -26.51
N GLU A 336 22.15 -1.77 -27.66
CA GLU A 336 23.24 -0.81 -27.90
C GLU A 336 22.74 0.45 -28.66
N ASP A 337 21.48 0.46 -29.10
CA ASP A 337 20.82 1.59 -29.79
C ASP A 337 20.17 2.56 -28.77
N GLU A 338 20.65 3.81 -28.74
CA GLU A 338 20.18 4.87 -27.82
C GLU A 338 18.77 5.38 -28.13
N ASP A 339 18.39 5.52 -29.42
CA ASP A 339 17.05 5.96 -29.83
C ASP A 339 16.01 4.88 -29.51
N TYR A 340 16.37 3.61 -29.70
CA TYR A 340 15.53 2.47 -29.28
C TYR A 340 15.42 2.40 -27.75
N ALA A 341 16.51 2.66 -27.02
CA ALA A 341 16.50 2.70 -25.56
C ALA A 341 15.57 3.79 -24.99
N ASP A 342 15.64 5.03 -25.47
CA ASP A 342 14.73 6.10 -25.03
C ASP A 342 13.26 5.76 -25.35
N LYS A 343 12.98 5.22 -26.54
CA LYS A 343 11.64 4.75 -26.92
C LYS A 343 11.11 3.69 -25.95
N LEU A 344 11.90 2.66 -25.63
CA LEU A 344 11.46 1.59 -24.72
C LEU A 344 11.38 2.06 -23.25
N ALA A 345 12.25 2.96 -22.81
CA ALA A 345 12.15 3.55 -21.47
C ALA A 345 10.89 4.42 -21.30
N ARG A 346 10.48 5.17 -22.34
CA ARG A 346 9.18 5.88 -22.36
C ARG A 346 7.99 4.93 -22.33
N GLN A 347 8.05 3.81 -23.07
CA GLN A 347 7.03 2.76 -23.02
C GLN A 347 6.83 2.25 -21.58
N LEU A 348 7.91 1.83 -20.91
CA LEU A 348 7.89 1.39 -19.51
C LEU A 348 7.41 2.47 -18.52
N GLN A 349 7.72 3.75 -18.79
CA GLN A 349 7.21 4.87 -18.00
C GLN A 349 5.68 5.02 -18.13
N THR A 350 5.15 4.98 -19.35
CA THR A 350 3.70 5.01 -19.62
C THR A 350 2.98 3.82 -18.98
N ASP A 351 3.50 2.62 -19.15
CA ASP A 351 2.92 1.40 -18.56
C ASP A 351 2.95 1.45 -17.02
N ASN A 352 4.00 2.04 -16.42
CA ASN A 352 4.02 2.27 -14.97
C ASN A 352 3.02 3.35 -14.51
N LEU A 353 2.80 4.44 -15.26
CA LEU A 353 1.75 5.40 -14.95
C LEU A 353 0.37 4.73 -14.98
N ARG A 354 0.08 3.96 -16.05
CA ARG A 354 -1.19 3.22 -16.17
C ARG A 354 -1.37 2.18 -15.06
N ARG A 355 -0.28 1.51 -14.63
CA ARG A 355 -0.27 0.63 -13.46
C ARG A 355 -0.60 1.39 -12.17
N GLN A 356 -0.10 2.61 -11.98
CA GLN A 356 -0.36 3.43 -10.80
C GLN A 356 -1.82 3.90 -10.75
N GLU A 357 -2.39 4.36 -11.87
CA GLU A 357 -3.83 4.69 -12.00
C GLU A 357 -4.71 3.52 -11.55
N LEU A 358 -4.48 2.33 -12.12
CA LEU A 358 -5.22 1.11 -11.78
C LEU A 358 -5.02 0.71 -10.30
N CYS A 359 -3.85 0.97 -9.70
CA CYS A 359 -3.65 0.74 -8.26
C CYS A 359 -4.56 1.63 -7.41
N GLU A 360 -4.70 2.92 -7.75
CA GLU A 360 -5.55 3.84 -6.97
C GLU A 360 -7.04 3.57 -7.19
N GLU A 361 -7.48 3.30 -8.43
CA GLU A 361 -8.88 2.98 -8.72
C GLU A 361 -9.34 1.70 -7.98
N ILE A 362 -8.58 0.62 -8.10
CA ILE A 362 -8.89 -0.66 -7.46
C ILE A 362 -8.79 -0.53 -5.93
N PHE A 363 -7.83 0.24 -5.40
CA PHE A 363 -7.74 0.51 -3.96
C PHE A 363 -8.96 1.29 -3.45
N ALA A 364 -9.39 2.36 -4.15
CA ALA A 364 -10.57 3.14 -3.77
C ALA A 364 -11.88 2.31 -3.84
N ARG A 365 -12.03 1.45 -4.85
CA ARG A 365 -13.16 0.50 -4.94
C ARG A 365 -13.12 -0.55 -3.82
N ALA A 366 -11.94 -1.09 -3.52
CA ALA A 366 -11.75 -2.05 -2.43
C ALA A 366 -12.09 -1.45 -1.05
N GLU A 367 -11.68 -0.21 -0.77
CA GLU A 367 -12.03 0.54 0.45
C GLU A 367 -13.56 0.68 0.61
N LEU A 368 -14.27 0.98 -0.49
CA LEU A 368 -15.73 1.10 -0.50
C LEU A 368 -16.43 -0.26 -0.32
N LEU A 369 -15.85 -1.36 -0.80
CA LEU A 369 -16.38 -2.70 -0.54
C LEU A 369 -16.09 -3.16 0.89
N ILE A 370 -14.89 -2.90 1.44
CA ILE A 370 -14.53 -3.24 2.82
C ILE A 370 -15.49 -2.56 3.80
N SER A 371 -15.69 -1.26 3.66
CA SER A 371 -16.62 -0.47 4.50
C SER A 371 -18.10 -0.84 4.37
N ARG A 372 -18.48 -1.67 3.38
CA ARG A 372 -19.85 -2.15 3.17
C ARG A 372 -20.07 -3.63 3.49
N LYS A 373 -19.06 -4.49 3.29
CA LYS A 373 -19.16 -5.96 3.42
C LYS A 373 -18.41 -6.55 4.61
N ILE A 374 -17.38 -5.90 5.16
CA ILE A 374 -16.45 -6.50 6.13
C ILE A 374 -16.61 -5.85 7.51
N ASP A 375 -16.87 -6.68 8.52
CA ASP A 375 -16.93 -6.26 9.93
C ASP A 375 -15.52 -6.35 10.51
N LEU A 376 -14.80 -5.23 10.61
CA LEU A 376 -13.41 -5.22 11.09
C LEU A 376 -13.26 -5.43 12.61
N GLU A 377 -14.33 -5.49 13.40
CA GLU A 377 -14.23 -5.94 14.80
C GLU A 377 -14.20 -7.47 14.85
N ARG A 378 -15.10 -8.11 14.10
CA ARG A 378 -15.23 -9.57 14.00
C ARG A 378 -14.19 -10.22 13.09
N ASP A 379 -14.13 -9.82 11.82
CA ASP A 379 -13.48 -10.53 10.71
C ASP A 379 -11.97 -10.29 10.67
N LYS A 380 -11.19 -11.34 10.98
CA LYS A 380 -9.73 -11.27 11.16
C LYS A 380 -8.95 -11.22 9.84
N CYS A 381 -9.61 -11.32 8.69
CA CYS A 381 -9.04 -11.03 7.37
C CYS A 381 -10.02 -10.21 6.50
N ILE A 382 -9.53 -9.68 5.38
CA ILE A 382 -10.35 -9.09 4.32
C ILE A 382 -10.38 -10.10 3.16
N ALA A 383 -11.57 -10.51 2.72
CA ALA A 383 -11.74 -11.38 1.55
C ALA A 383 -12.79 -10.79 0.59
N ILE A 384 -12.33 -10.24 -0.54
CA ILE A 384 -13.14 -9.44 -1.48
C ILE A 384 -12.79 -9.77 -2.94
N TYR A 385 -13.74 -9.54 -3.85
CA TYR A 385 -13.52 -9.61 -5.30
C TYR A 385 -14.52 -8.68 -6.00
N ASP A 386 -14.22 -8.24 -7.22
CA ASP A 386 -15.06 -7.33 -8.00
C ASP A 386 -14.72 -7.45 -9.52
N GLU A 387 -15.59 -6.91 -10.37
CA GLU A 387 -15.42 -6.90 -11.83
C GLU A 387 -14.53 -5.73 -12.30
N GLY A 388 -13.65 -5.98 -13.27
CA GLY A 388 -12.74 -4.96 -13.84
C GLY A 388 -11.50 -4.65 -12.98
N TRP A 389 -11.19 -5.48 -11.99
CA TRP A 389 -9.97 -5.37 -11.17
C TRP A 389 -8.80 -6.16 -11.78
N HIS A 390 -7.95 -5.52 -12.57
CA HIS A 390 -6.85 -6.18 -13.31
C HIS A 390 -5.93 -7.08 -12.44
N HIS A 391 -5.88 -8.40 -12.69
CA HIS A 391 -5.10 -9.38 -11.89
C HIS A 391 -3.61 -9.01 -11.69
N GLY A 392 -2.93 -8.44 -12.70
CA GLY A 392 -1.53 -7.99 -12.57
C GLY A 392 -1.32 -6.90 -11.50
N VAL A 393 -2.40 -6.23 -11.09
CA VAL A 393 -2.43 -5.10 -10.14
C VAL A 393 -3.01 -5.50 -8.77
N VAL A 394 -4.00 -6.41 -8.69
CA VAL A 394 -4.68 -6.71 -7.40
C VAL A 394 -3.71 -7.14 -6.28
N GLY A 395 -2.63 -7.86 -6.62
CA GLY A 395 -1.60 -8.23 -5.64
C GLY A 395 -0.80 -7.07 -5.04
N ILE A 396 -0.79 -5.89 -5.67
CA ILE A 396 -0.20 -4.64 -5.12
C ILE A 396 -1.21 -3.97 -4.17
N VAL A 397 -2.49 -3.94 -4.57
CA VAL A 397 -3.58 -3.43 -3.74
C VAL A 397 -3.73 -4.26 -2.47
N ALA A 398 -3.54 -5.59 -2.55
CA ALA A 398 -3.47 -6.48 -1.40
C ALA A 398 -2.45 -6.01 -0.36
N SER A 399 -1.20 -5.72 -0.76
CA SER A 399 -0.15 -5.23 0.15
C SER A 399 -0.54 -3.91 0.82
N ARG A 400 -1.08 -2.95 0.06
CA ARG A 400 -1.55 -1.65 0.61
C ARG A 400 -2.68 -1.82 1.64
N LEU A 401 -3.56 -2.80 1.41
CA LEU A 401 -4.64 -3.13 2.34
C LEU A 401 -4.12 -3.85 3.59
N VAL A 402 -3.12 -4.74 3.47
CA VAL A 402 -2.41 -5.34 4.62
C VAL A 402 -1.73 -4.24 5.45
N GLU A 403 -1.02 -3.32 4.82
CA GLU A 403 -0.36 -2.18 5.48
C GLU A 403 -1.36 -1.27 6.23
N LYS A 404 -2.55 -1.06 5.66
CA LYS A 404 -3.59 -0.21 6.27
C LYS A 404 -4.34 -0.91 7.40
N TYR A 405 -4.75 -2.15 7.21
CA TYR A 405 -5.70 -2.84 8.10
C TYR A 405 -5.04 -3.88 9.04
N HIS A 406 -3.73 -4.12 8.86
CA HIS A 406 -2.90 -5.11 9.56
C HIS A 406 -3.55 -6.50 9.69
N ARG A 407 -4.10 -6.97 8.57
CA ARG A 407 -4.82 -8.24 8.42
C ARG A 407 -4.43 -8.91 7.13
N PRO A 408 -4.57 -10.25 7.00
CA PRO A 408 -4.48 -10.91 5.71
C PRO A 408 -5.53 -10.35 4.75
N VAL A 409 -5.15 -10.21 3.49
CA VAL A 409 -6.03 -9.72 2.43
C VAL A 409 -6.04 -10.74 1.30
N PHE A 410 -7.24 -11.16 0.91
CA PHE A 410 -7.53 -11.95 -0.28
C PHE A 410 -8.36 -11.06 -1.22
N ILE A 411 -7.85 -10.82 -2.43
CA ILE A 411 -8.43 -9.90 -3.41
C ILE A 411 -8.45 -10.56 -4.79
N GLY A 412 -9.55 -10.45 -5.56
CA GLY A 412 -9.66 -11.13 -6.85
C GLY A 412 -10.35 -10.35 -7.97
N GLU A 413 -9.84 -10.55 -9.19
CA GLU A 413 -10.47 -10.16 -10.44
C GLU A 413 -11.62 -11.13 -10.75
N LEU A 414 -12.86 -10.66 -10.84
CA LEU A 414 -13.90 -11.43 -11.54
C LEU A 414 -13.69 -11.29 -13.06
N ASP A 415 -13.55 -12.43 -13.73
CA ASP A 415 -13.48 -12.57 -15.18
C ASP A 415 -14.81 -13.15 -15.68
N PRO A 416 -15.74 -12.32 -16.22
CA PRO A 416 -17.05 -12.79 -16.65
C PRO A 416 -17.03 -13.66 -17.92
N ALA A 417 -15.94 -13.60 -18.70
CA ALA A 417 -15.81 -14.37 -19.94
C ALA A 417 -15.35 -15.81 -19.66
N GLU A 418 -14.35 -15.97 -18.78
CA GLU A 418 -13.87 -17.28 -18.32
C GLU A 418 -14.75 -17.86 -17.19
N GLY A 419 -15.62 -17.07 -16.56
CA GLY A 419 -16.52 -17.51 -15.49
C GLY A 419 -15.83 -17.81 -14.16
N ILE A 420 -14.67 -17.20 -13.91
CA ILE A 420 -13.80 -17.46 -12.76
C ILE A 420 -13.38 -16.17 -12.06
N VAL A 421 -12.94 -16.29 -10.80
CA VAL A 421 -12.22 -15.23 -10.08
C VAL A 421 -10.74 -15.59 -10.00
N LYS A 422 -9.88 -14.70 -10.48
CA LYS A 422 -8.40 -14.79 -10.41
C LYS A 422 -7.91 -13.97 -9.22
N GLY A 423 -7.52 -14.66 -8.15
CA GLY A 423 -7.21 -14.09 -6.84
C GLY A 423 -5.72 -14.02 -6.51
N SER A 424 -5.34 -13.01 -5.72
CA SER A 424 -4.06 -12.94 -5.02
C SER A 424 -4.27 -12.60 -3.55
N ALA A 425 -3.34 -13.06 -2.70
CA ALA A 425 -3.40 -12.85 -1.26
C ALA A 425 -2.08 -12.35 -0.69
N ARG A 426 -2.15 -11.57 0.40
CA ARG A 426 -0.99 -11.06 1.17
C ARG A 426 -1.27 -11.19 2.67
N SER A 427 -0.23 -11.49 3.46
CA SER A 427 -0.36 -11.88 4.87
C SER A 427 0.32 -10.90 5.84
N ILE A 428 0.05 -11.15 7.12
CA ILE A 428 0.84 -10.70 8.26
C ILE A 428 1.59 -11.90 8.87
N ASP A 429 2.67 -11.66 9.62
CA ASP A 429 3.53 -12.72 10.16
C ASP A 429 2.79 -13.75 11.04
N ALA A 430 1.61 -13.38 11.57
CA ALA A 430 0.78 -14.19 12.45
C ALA A 430 0.12 -15.42 11.80
N ILE A 431 0.06 -15.51 10.46
CA ILE A 431 -0.67 -16.57 9.74
C ILE A 431 -0.05 -16.92 8.38
N ASP A 432 -0.24 -18.18 7.98
CA ASP A 432 0.21 -18.74 6.72
C ASP A 432 -0.94 -18.83 5.71
N LEU A 433 -0.81 -18.13 4.57
CA LEU A 433 -1.83 -18.14 3.51
C LEU A 433 -1.97 -19.48 2.80
N TYR A 434 -0.90 -20.27 2.70
CA TYR A 434 -0.96 -21.57 2.03
C TYR A 434 -1.84 -22.53 2.84
N GLU A 435 -1.67 -22.59 4.16
CA GLU A 435 -2.56 -23.38 5.03
C GLU A 435 -4.00 -22.84 5.05
N VAL A 436 -4.21 -21.52 4.95
CA VAL A 436 -5.57 -20.95 4.82
C VAL A 436 -6.24 -21.38 3.51
N LEU A 437 -5.54 -21.32 2.38
CA LEU A 437 -6.06 -21.74 1.08
C LEU A 437 -6.31 -23.26 1.03
N LYS A 438 -5.39 -24.06 1.57
CA LYS A 438 -5.51 -25.52 1.72
C LYS A 438 -6.67 -25.96 2.63
N ASN A 439 -7.02 -25.18 3.66
CA ASN A 439 -8.25 -25.38 4.44
C ASN A 439 -9.54 -25.14 3.61
N ASN A 440 -9.43 -24.50 2.44
CA ASN A 440 -10.52 -24.15 1.53
C ASN A 440 -10.38 -24.82 0.14
N ASP A 441 -9.49 -25.81 0.02
CA ASP A 441 -9.15 -26.56 -1.20
C ASP A 441 -10.39 -26.98 -2.03
N HIS A 442 -11.40 -27.53 -1.36
CA HIS A 442 -12.68 -27.97 -1.94
C HIS A 442 -13.51 -26.89 -2.66
N LEU A 443 -13.16 -25.60 -2.54
CA LEU A 443 -13.78 -24.49 -3.27
C LEU A 443 -12.91 -23.97 -4.41
N LEU A 444 -11.62 -24.34 -4.46
CA LEU A 444 -10.61 -23.77 -5.34
C LEU A 444 -10.41 -24.64 -6.59
N ALA A 445 -10.21 -24.01 -7.74
CA ALA A 445 -9.83 -24.68 -8.98
C ALA A 445 -8.29 -24.81 -9.11
N LYS A 446 -7.55 -23.86 -8.54
CA LYS A 446 -6.08 -23.85 -8.46
C LYS A 446 -5.66 -22.92 -7.32
N TYR A 447 -4.56 -23.22 -6.63
CA TYR A 447 -3.88 -22.28 -5.73
C TYR A 447 -2.39 -22.61 -5.57
N GLY A 448 -1.62 -21.68 -5.04
CA GLY A 448 -0.20 -21.85 -4.75
C GLY A 448 0.41 -20.59 -4.14
N GLY A 449 1.61 -20.72 -3.59
CA GLY A 449 2.35 -19.64 -2.94
C GLY A 449 2.98 -20.05 -1.62
N HIS A 450 3.25 -19.06 -0.78
CA HIS A 450 3.97 -19.21 0.49
C HIS A 450 3.27 -18.41 1.60
N LYS A 451 3.74 -18.56 2.85
CA LYS A 451 3.20 -17.92 4.06
C LYS A 451 2.70 -16.49 3.88
N MET A 452 3.49 -15.63 3.22
CA MET A 452 3.24 -14.19 3.12
C MET A 452 2.55 -13.73 1.83
N ALA A 453 2.55 -14.54 0.76
CA ALA A 453 1.95 -14.20 -0.52
C ALA A 453 1.48 -15.45 -1.28
N ALA A 454 0.27 -15.39 -1.85
CA ALA A 454 -0.30 -16.50 -2.61
C ALA A 454 -1.15 -16.04 -3.80
N GLY A 455 -1.48 -16.99 -4.69
CA GLY A 455 -2.42 -16.84 -5.80
C GLY A 455 -3.44 -17.99 -5.80
N PHE A 456 -4.66 -17.72 -6.26
CA PHE A 456 -5.75 -18.69 -6.28
C PHE A 456 -6.73 -18.44 -7.43
N THR A 457 -7.46 -19.49 -7.83
CA THR A 457 -8.53 -19.43 -8.85
C THR A 457 -9.76 -20.16 -8.32
N VAL A 458 -10.94 -19.59 -8.52
CA VAL A 458 -12.24 -20.16 -8.10
C VAL A 458 -13.30 -19.89 -9.16
N GLU A 459 -14.25 -20.80 -9.35
CA GLU A 459 -15.43 -20.55 -10.20
C GLU A 459 -16.26 -19.37 -9.65
N ALA A 460 -16.78 -18.49 -10.51
CA ALA A 460 -17.51 -17.31 -10.07
C ALA A 460 -18.71 -17.64 -9.15
N GLY A 461 -19.41 -18.75 -9.41
CA GLY A 461 -20.50 -19.25 -8.56
C GLY A 461 -20.08 -19.74 -7.16
N LYS A 462 -18.78 -19.99 -6.94
CA LYS A 462 -18.20 -20.40 -5.64
C LYS A 462 -17.51 -19.24 -4.91
N ALA A 463 -17.28 -18.10 -5.55
CA ALA A 463 -16.44 -17.02 -5.00
C ALA A 463 -16.96 -16.44 -3.68
N GLU A 464 -18.26 -16.14 -3.56
CA GLU A 464 -18.89 -15.71 -2.29
C GLU A 464 -18.78 -16.79 -1.17
N ALA A 465 -18.80 -18.08 -1.52
CA ALA A 465 -18.59 -19.15 -0.55
C ALA A 465 -17.12 -19.21 -0.08
N LEU A 466 -16.17 -19.01 -1.00
CA LEU A 466 -14.75 -18.90 -0.69
C LEU A 466 -14.46 -17.70 0.24
N CYS A 467 -15.02 -16.52 -0.03
CA CYS A 467 -14.84 -15.34 0.84
C CYS A 467 -15.26 -15.61 2.29
N ARG A 468 -16.33 -16.37 2.51
CA ARG A 468 -16.75 -16.82 3.85
C ARG A 468 -15.79 -17.85 4.43
N GLY A 469 -15.46 -18.91 3.69
CA GLY A 469 -14.54 -19.96 4.16
C GLY A 469 -13.14 -19.45 4.53
N LEU A 470 -12.60 -18.50 3.75
CA LEU A 470 -11.35 -17.79 4.06
C LEU A 470 -11.47 -16.98 5.36
N THR A 471 -12.56 -16.25 5.53
CA THR A 471 -12.85 -15.45 6.74
C THR A 471 -12.99 -16.34 7.98
N ASP A 472 -13.78 -17.41 7.92
CA ASP A 472 -13.96 -18.36 9.02
C ASP A 472 -12.66 -19.08 9.38
N THR A 473 -11.83 -19.40 8.39
CA THR A 473 -10.51 -20.00 8.58
C THR A 473 -9.54 -19.03 9.24
N CYS A 474 -9.48 -17.77 8.80
CA CYS A 474 -8.65 -16.74 9.43
C CYS A 474 -9.14 -16.41 10.85
N ASN A 475 -10.45 -16.30 11.07
CA ASN A 475 -11.06 -16.10 12.39
C ASN A 475 -10.62 -17.19 13.38
N ARG A 476 -10.62 -18.47 12.94
CA ARG A 476 -10.14 -19.62 13.72
C ARG A 476 -8.62 -19.58 13.98
N MET A 477 -7.81 -19.19 12.99
CA MET A 477 -6.33 -19.23 13.06
C MET A 477 -5.68 -17.99 13.72
N LEU A 478 -6.46 -16.93 13.97
CA LEU A 478 -6.02 -15.65 14.54
C LEU A 478 -6.69 -15.29 15.88
N VAL A 479 -7.52 -16.19 16.47
CA VAL A 479 -8.43 -15.83 17.56
C VAL A 479 -7.75 -15.15 18.78
N ASP A 480 -6.57 -15.63 19.18
CA ASP A 480 -5.76 -15.08 20.28
C ASP A 480 -4.50 -14.31 19.80
N LYS A 481 -4.41 -13.95 18.51
CA LYS A 481 -3.21 -13.31 17.94
C LYS A 481 -3.40 -11.80 17.76
N PRO A 482 -2.43 -10.97 18.18
CA PRO A 482 -2.54 -9.52 18.04
C PRO A 482 -2.51 -9.11 16.55
N LEU A 483 -3.55 -8.38 16.12
CA LEU A 483 -3.66 -7.77 14.80
C LEU A 483 -3.24 -6.30 14.83
N GLN A 484 -2.16 -6.01 15.58
CA GLN A 484 -1.58 -4.68 15.72
C GLN A 484 -0.15 -4.68 15.17
N ALA A 485 0.18 -3.68 14.35
CA ALA A 485 1.53 -3.53 13.84
C ALA A 485 2.49 -3.10 14.96
N THR A 486 3.71 -3.64 14.96
CA THR A 486 4.78 -3.24 15.87
C THR A 486 5.82 -2.38 15.15
N VAL A 487 6.13 -1.21 15.72
CA VAL A 487 7.27 -0.39 15.33
C VAL A 487 8.47 -0.83 16.16
N LYS A 488 9.50 -1.39 15.51
CA LYS A 488 10.79 -1.66 16.12
C LYS A 488 11.65 -0.39 16.06
N ILE A 489 12.21 0.00 17.19
CA ILE A 489 12.99 1.23 17.38
C ILE A 489 14.38 0.82 17.82
N ASP A 490 15.40 1.20 17.04
CA ASP A 490 16.80 0.84 17.28
C ASP A 490 17.31 1.43 18.60
N MET A 491 16.92 2.67 18.94
CA MET A 491 17.40 3.37 20.15
C MET A 491 16.50 4.56 20.55
N GLN A 492 16.34 4.80 21.87
CA GLN A 492 15.87 6.11 22.38
C GLN A 492 17.05 7.09 22.48
N VAL A 493 16.91 8.28 21.90
CA VAL A 493 17.95 9.33 21.88
C VAL A 493 17.48 10.60 22.60
N GLN A 494 18.43 11.42 23.06
CA GLN A 494 18.14 12.73 23.66
C GLN A 494 18.12 13.82 22.57
N PRO A 495 17.23 14.83 22.64
CA PRO A 495 17.13 15.88 21.62
C PRO A 495 18.47 16.56 21.28
N SER A 496 19.29 16.83 22.30
CA SER A 496 20.63 17.42 22.17
C SER A 496 21.65 16.57 21.39
N SER A 497 21.38 15.29 21.16
CA SER A 497 22.22 14.39 20.34
C SER A 497 21.79 14.31 18.87
N VAL A 498 20.60 14.79 18.53
CA VAL A 498 20.01 14.65 17.19
C VAL A 498 20.50 15.79 16.29
N THR A 499 21.71 15.63 15.75
CA THR A 499 22.39 16.65 14.91
C THR A 499 22.63 16.19 13.47
N GLU A 500 23.09 17.11 12.61
CA GLU A 500 23.61 16.73 11.29
C GLU A 500 24.79 15.76 11.36
N GLN A 501 25.70 15.91 12.34
CA GLN A 501 26.80 14.94 12.48
C GLN A 501 26.27 13.55 12.83
N MET A 502 25.20 13.46 13.62
CA MET A 502 24.52 12.19 13.91
C MET A 502 23.94 11.57 12.63
N ALA A 503 23.18 12.34 11.84
CA ALA A 503 22.62 11.86 10.57
C ALA A 503 23.71 11.43 9.57
N LYS A 504 24.77 12.23 9.42
CA LYS A 504 25.95 11.94 8.56
C LYS A 504 26.76 10.73 9.04
N LEU A 505 26.77 10.43 10.34
CA LEU A 505 27.42 9.23 10.87
C LEU A 505 26.59 7.97 10.58
N LEU A 506 25.26 8.09 10.64
CA LEU A 506 24.34 6.98 10.39
C LEU A 506 24.29 6.53 8.91
N THR A 507 24.66 7.39 7.95
CA THR A 507 24.76 6.97 6.53
C THR A 507 25.84 5.92 6.28
N LYS A 508 26.82 5.74 7.18
CA LYS A 508 27.78 4.62 7.11
C LYS A 508 27.09 3.25 7.11
N LEU A 509 25.92 3.15 7.73
CA LEU A 509 25.11 1.93 7.74
C LEU A 509 24.48 1.61 6.37
N ALA A 510 24.47 2.53 5.40
CA ALA A 510 23.95 2.29 4.04
C ALA A 510 24.82 1.30 3.22
N PRO A 511 24.28 0.59 2.20
CA PRO A 511 22.93 0.69 1.63
C PRO A 511 21.85 0.21 2.60
N PHE A 512 20.65 0.79 2.50
CA PHE A 512 19.49 0.43 3.32
C PHE A 512 18.50 -0.41 2.51
N GLY A 513 17.75 -1.31 3.14
CA GLY A 513 16.86 -2.23 2.45
C GLY A 513 16.26 -3.28 3.36
N MET A 514 15.97 -4.48 2.83
CA MET A 514 15.56 -5.60 3.67
C MET A 514 16.69 -5.99 4.64
N TRP A 515 16.29 -6.26 5.89
CA TRP A 515 17.13 -6.59 7.06
C TRP A 515 18.14 -5.51 7.48
N ASN A 516 18.39 -4.46 6.68
CA ASN A 516 19.13 -3.27 7.10
C ASN A 516 18.34 -1.98 6.80
N LYS A 517 17.32 -1.67 7.59
CA LYS A 517 16.49 -0.46 7.40
C LYS A 517 17.22 0.82 7.81
N LYS A 518 16.80 1.98 7.28
CA LYS A 518 17.24 3.30 7.78
C LYS A 518 17.01 3.38 9.32
N PRO A 519 17.95 3.91 10.13
CA PRO A 519 17.85 3.85 11.60
C PRO A 519 16.61 4.53 12.16
N THR A 520 15.84 3.79 12.94
CA THR A 520 14.56 4.22 13.53
C THR A 520 14.78 4.56 14.99
N LEU A 521 14.84 5.86 15.29
CA LEU A 521 15.13 6.40 16.63
C LEU A 521 13.85 6.92 17.28
N CYS A 522 13.85 7.11 18.61
CA CYS A 522 12.77 7.84 19.27
C CYS A 522 13.23 8.93 20.24
N MET A 523 12.46 10.02 20.30
CA MET A 523 12.52 11.09 21.30
C MET A 523 11.19 11.12 22.09
N LYS A 524 11.20 11.75 23.26
CA LYS A 524 10.04 11.88 24.16
C LYS A 524 9.80 13.34 24.52
N SER A 525 8.60 13.66 24.99
CA SER A 525 8.24 15.00 25.51
C SER A 525 8.47 16.17 24.53
N LEU A 526 8.23 15.98 23.23
CA LEU A 526 8.37 17.05 22.24
C LEU A 526 7.06 17.81 22.05
N VAL A 527 7.08 19.13 22.00
CA VAL A 527 5.92 19.98 21.69
C VAL A 527 5.76 20.10 20.17
N CYS A 528 4.58 19.81 19.63
CA CYS A 528 4.26 20.20 18.25
C CYS A 528 4.03 21.72 18.18
N VAL A 529 4.96 22.46 17.60
CA VAL A 529 4.83 23.93 17.43
C VAL A 529 4.17 24.34 16.12
N GLY A 530 3.78 23.37 15.28
CA GLY A 530 2.88 23.61 14.14
C GLY A 530 3.01 22.58 13.02
N THR A 531 1.90 22.36 12.30
CA THR A 531 1.80 21.45 11.15
C THR A 531 1.45 22.21 9.87
N ARG A 532 2.04 21.82 8.74
CA ARG A 532 1.71 22.38 7.41
C ARG A 532 1.62 21.28 6.36
N VAL A 533 0.56 21.28 5.57
CA VAL A 533 0.36 20.39 4.40
C VAL A 533 1.48 20.57 3.36
N LEU A 534 1.91 19.46 2.75
CA LEU A 534 2.92 19.38 1.69
C LEU A 534 2.41 18.59 0.46
N GLY A 535 2.88 19.00 -0.73
CA GLY A 535 2.51 18.40 -2.02
C GLY A 535 1.18 18.92 -2.58
N LYS A 536 0.93 18.71 -3.89
CA LYS A 536 -0.35 19.07 -4.54
C LYS A 536 -1.51 18.27 -3.94
N ASP A 537 -1.30 16.96 -3.74
CA ASP A 537 -2.24 15.97 -3.20
C ASP A 537 -2.69 16.19 -1.75
N GLY A 538 -2.01 17.04 -0.98
CA GLY A 538 -2.28 17.24 0.46
C GLY A 538 -2.01 16.06 1.40
N LYS A 539 -1.53 14.91 0.89
CA LYS A 539 -1.33 13.66 1.65
C LYS A 539 -0.20 13.71 2.69
N HIS A 540 0.72 14.67 2.56
CA HIS A 540 1.96 14.75 3.34
C HIS A 540 1.96 16.00 4.22
N HIS A 541 2.69 15.97 5.34
CA HIS A 541 2.79 17.12 6.24
C HIS A 541 4.24 17.38 6.66
N ARG A 542 4.57 18.66 6.78
CA ARG A 542 5.69 19.14 7.59
C ARG A 542 5.18 19.35 9.01
N VAL A 543 5.88 18.80 10.00
CA VAL A 543 5.59 18.98 11.42
C VAL A 543 6.82 19.64 12.04
N MET A 544 6.62 20.71 12.80
CA MET A 544 7.68 21.31 13.60
C MET A 544 7.55 20.80 15.04
N LEU A 545 8.58 20.12 15.52
CA LEU A 545 8.68 19.67 16.91
C LEU A 545 9.71 20.52 17.66
N GLU A 546 9.45 20.84 18.92
CA GLU A 546 10.35 21.56 19.83
C GLU A 546 10.58 20.75 21.11
N ASP A 547 11.83 20.64 21.56
CA ASP A 547 12.14 20.04 22.86
C ASP A 547 11.78 20.96 24.02
N THR A 548 11.04 20.43 25.01
CA THR A 548 10.60 21.17 26.21
C THR A 548 11.73 21.69 27.10
N GLU A 549 12.93 21.10 27.06
CA GLU A 549 14.04 21.50 27.94
C GLU A 549 15.04 22.46 27.27
N THR A 550 15.44 22.18 26.02
CA THR A 550 16.46 22.97 25.32
C THR A 550 15.91 24.00 24.32
N HIS A 551 14.60 23.96 24.03
CA HIS A 551 13.97 24.69 22.91
C HIS A 551 14.61 24.40 21.53
N SER A 552 15.27 23.25 21.39
CA SER A 552 15.78 22.77 20.09
C SER A 552 14.60 22.42 19.18
N THR A 553 14.59 22.95 17.95
CA THR A 553 13.51 22.72 16.97
C THR A 553 13.93 21.79 15.84
N PHE A 554 13.02 20.91 15.44
CA PHE A 554 13.25 19.85 14.45
C PHE A 554 12.22 19.96 13.31
N GLU A 555 12.69 20.19 12.08
CA GLU A 555 11.84 20.09 10.89
C GLU A 555 11.61 18.62 10.56
N CYS A 556 10.38 18.17 10.81
CA CYS A 556 9.94 16.81 10.53
C CYS A 556 9.07 16.75 9.27
N VAL A 557 9.15 15.65 8.52
CA VAL A 557 8.25 15.34 7.40
C VAL A 557 7.56 14.00 7.64
N MET A 558 6.23 14.00 7.53
CA MET A 558 5.39 12.81 7.58
C MET A 558 4.78 12.54 6.19
N TRP A 559 4.95 11.32 5.68
CA TRP A 559 4.41 10.92 4.39
C TRP A 559 3.08 10.15 4.54
N ASN A 560 2.11 10.39 3.66
CA ASN A 560 0.81 9.68 3.62
C ASN A 560 0.06 9.67 4.97
N THR A 561 0.01 10.82 5.61
CA THR A 561 -0.57 11.05 6.96
C THR A 561 -2.05 10.70 7.10
N ARG A 562 -2.83 10.77 6.01
CA ARG A 562 -4.31 10.67 6.03
C ARG A 562 -4.98 11.65 7.02
N GLY A 563 -4.32 12.79 7.30
CA GLY A 563 -4.77 13.78 8.29
C GLY A 563 -4.38 13.49 9.75
N ILE A 564 -3.76 12.33 10.05
CA ILE A 564 -3.32 11.96 11.40
C ILE A 564 -1.95 12.58 11.68
N VAL A 565 -1.95 13.75 12.33
CA VAL A 565 -0.75 14.52 12.70
C VAL A 565 -0.88 15.09 14.13
N PRO A 566 0.24 15.38 14.83
CA PRO A 566 0.19 16.04 16.14
C PRO A 566 -0.50 17.40 16.06
N GLY A 567 -1.46 17.65 16.93
CA GLY A 567 -2.12 18.96 17.06
C GLY A 567 -1.17 20.05 17.60
N GLU A 568 -1.46 21.32 17.31
CA GLU A 568 -0.64 22.43 17.82
C GLU A 568 -0.61 22.42 19.35
N ARG A 569 0.59 22.51 19.92
CA ARG A 569 0.93 22.44 21.36
C ARG A 569 0.69 21.08 22.02
N GLN A 570 0.37 20.03 21.26
CA GLN A 570 0.35 18.66 21.77
C GLN A 570 1.77 18.21 22.15
N ILE A 571 1.92 17.56 23.31
CA ILE A 571 3.21 17.01 23.76
C ILE A 571 3.26 15.53 23.39
N VAL A 572 4.22 15.15 22.55
CA VAL A 572 4.28 13.85 21.91
C VAL A 572 5.61 13.13 22.14
N ASP A 573 5.57 11.80 22.23
CA ASP A 573 6.73 10.99 21.88
C ASP A 573 6.76 10.82 20.35
N ALA A 574 7.95 10.80 19.76
CA ALA A 574 8.16 10.78 18.31
C ALA A 574 9.13 9.68 17.88
N VAL A 575 8.77 8.88 16.88
CA VAL A 575 9.64 7.87 16.24
C VAL A 575 9.97 8.29 14.82
N PHE A 576 11.26 8.41 14.51
CA PHE A 576 11.74 9.04 13.29
C PHE A 576 13.02 8.41 12.75
N THR A 577 13.25 8.61 11.46
CA THR A 577 14.52 8.41 10.79
C THR A 577 15.20 9.78 10.59
N PRO A 578 16.45 9.99 11.04
CA PRO A 578 17.21 11.20 10.73
C PRO A 578 17.81 11.13 9.31
N GLU A 579 17.59 12.15 8.50
CA GLU A 579 18.10 12.26 7.13
C GLU A 579 18.81 13.62 6.90
N ILE A 580 19.72 13.67 5.92
CA ILE A 580 20.28 14.92 5.40
C ILE A 580 19.53 15.29 4.13
N ASN A 581 18.84 16.42 4.14
CA ASN A 581 18.19 16.99 2.96
C ASN A 581 19.14 18.01 2.31
N VAL A 582 19.41 17.86 1.01
CA VAL A 582 20.23 18.79 0.22
C VAL A 582 19.32 19.69 -0.63
N PHE A 583 19.28 20.98 -0.33
CA PHE A 583 18.47 21.97 -1.04
C PHE A 583 19.26 23.25 -1.31
N ASN A 584 19.27 23.73 -2.57
CA ASN A 584 20.07 24.88 -3.01
C ASN A 584 21.55 24.82 -2.56
N ASN A 585 22.18 23.65 -2.70
CA ASN A 585 23.54 23.33 -2.26
C ASN A 585 23.81 23.60 -0.76
N ARG A 586 22.76 23.55 0.06
CA ARG A 586 22.86 23.50 1.53
C ARG A 586 22.31 22.17 2.02
N GLU A 587 23.13 21.48 2.80
CA GLU A 587 22.67 20.39 3.64
C GLU A 587 21.85 20.96 4.80
N ARG A 588 20.88 20.19 5.28
CA ARG A 588 20.17 20.44 6.53
C ARG A 588 19.67 19.12 7.13
N LEU A 589 19.69 19.01 8.45
CA LEU A 589 18.99 17.93 9.14
C LEU A 589 17.48 18.00 8.84
N GLN A 590 16.89 16.86 8.52
CA GLN A 590 15.45 16.65 8.42
C GLN A 590 15.11 15.34 9.12
N LEU A 591 14.02 15.29 9.88
CA LEU A 591 13.53 14.05 10.47
C LEU A 591 12.37 13.51 9.63
N VAL A 592 12.43 12.26 9.15
CA VAL A 592 11.25 11.58 8.60
C VAL A 592 10.51 10.95 9.77
N LEU A 593 9.38 11.54 10.16
CA LEU A 593 8.59 11.13 11.32
C LEU A 593 7.69 9.94 10.91
N CYS A 594 8.05 8.76 11.39
CA CYS A 594 7.47 7.47 11.01
C CYS A 594 6.24 7.10 11.85
N ASP A 595 6.22 7.52 13.12
CA ASP A 595 5.09 7.34 14.03
C ASP A 595 5.17 8.33 15.21
N TRP A 596 4.06 8.57 15.89
CA TRP A 596 4.01 9.44 17.08
C TRP A 596 2.89 9.01 18.05
N ARG A 597 2.94 9.47 19.30
CA ARG A 597 1.89 9.28 20.30
C ARG A 597 1.86 10.42 21.31
N ASP A 598 0.78 10.58 22.07
CA ASP A 598 0.77 11.43 23.26
C ASP A 598 1.86 11.01 24.25
N SER A 599 2.61 11.98 24.77
CA SER A 599 3.67 11.68 25.73
C SER A 599 3.09 11.35 27.11
N LEU A 600 3.53 10.24 27.71
CA LEU A 600 3.11 9.80 29.04
C LEU A 600 3.83 10.57 30.16
N SER A 601 3.73 11.90 30.12
CA SER A 601 4.17 12.81 31.17
C SER A 601 2.96 13.48 31.83
N MET A 602 3.02 13.70 33.15
CA MET A 602 1.85 14.12 33.94
C MET A 602 1.27 15.45 33.46
N VAL A 603 -0.06 15.55 33.48
CA VAL A 603 -0.79 16.81 33.30
C VAL A 603 -0.34 17.81 34.37
N PHE A 604 0.51 18.76 33.97
CA PHE A 604 0.82 19.93 34.79
C PHE A 604 -0.45 20.79 34.90
N ALA A 605 -1.21 20.57 35.98
CA ALA A 605 -2.26 21.49 36.37
C ALA A 605 -1.69 22.91 36.49
N PRO A 606 -2.32 23.94 35.91
CA PRO A 606 -1.78 25.30 35.95
C PRO A 606 -1.64 25.75 37.40
N ALA A 607 -0.46 26.24 37.76
CA ALA A 607 -0.16 26.63 39.13
C ALA A 607 -1.19 27.66 39.64
N PRO A 608 -1.75 27.48 40.85
CA PRO A 608 -2.76 28.38 41.36
C PRO A 608 -2.19 29.80 41.47
N GLN A 609 -2.93 30.79 40.94
CA GLN A 609 -2.51 32.18 41.00
C GLN A 609 -2.37 32.62 42.46
N ALA A 610 -1.13 32.89 42.88
CA ALA A 610 -0.83 33.33 44.23
C ALA A 610 -1.43 34.73 44.46
N THR A 611 -2.55 34.79 45.18
CA THR A 611 -3.16 36.05 45.61
C THR A 611 -2.19 36.80 46.53
N VAL A 612 -1.73 37.97 46.07
CA VAL A 612 -0.80 38.81 46.82
C VAL A 612 -1.52 39.42 48.03
N VAL A 613 -1.43 38.74 49.17
CA VAL A 613 -1.80 39.30 50.47
C VAL A 613 -0.54 39.85 51.13
N SER A 614 -0.34 41.15 51.00
CA SER A 614 0.77 41.86 51.63
C SER A 614 0.61 41.89 53.15
N ASN A 615 1.62 41.43 53.89
CA ASN A 615 1.84 41.86 55.28
C ASN A 615 3.33 41.82 55.64
N THR A 616 3.77 42.80 56.45
CA THR A 616 5.18 43.17 56.60
C THR A 616 5.72 43.01 58.02
N THR A 617 6.81 42.26 58.21
CA THR A 617 7.80 42.52 59.29
C THR A 617 9.15 41.82 59.02
N PRO A 618 10.32 42.42 59.35
CA PRO A 618 11.65 41.83 59.05
C PRO A 618 12.58 41.56 60.26
N ALA A 619 13.26 40.39 60.28
CA ALA A 619 14.48 40.05 61.06
C ALA A 619 14.91 38.58 60.78
N LYS A 620 16.15 38.09 60.95
CA LYS A 620 17.52 38.65 61.08
C LYS A 620 18.58 37.54 60.82
N ASN A 621 19.83 37.96 60.57
CA ASN A 621 21.05 37.23 60.17
C ASN A 621 21.48 35.95 60.97
N ALA A 622 22.10 34.97 60.26
CA ALA A 622 23.37 34.23 60.54
C ALA A 622 23.63 33.22 59.36
N MET A 623 24.81 32.99 58.76
CA MET A 623 26.10 32.43 59.26
C MET A 623 25.93 31.03 59.93
N ASP A 624 26.63 29.94 59.57
CA ASP A 624 27.98 29.75 58.99
C ASP A 624 28.12 28.47 58.09
N GLY A 625 29.35 28.11 57.68
CA GLY A 625 29.69 26.97 56.79
C GLY A 625 30.13 25.63 57.45
N PRO A 626 31.22 24.97 56.98
CA PRO A 626 31.10 23.80 56.08
C PRO A 626 31.92 22.53 56.49
N VAL A 627 32.24 21.63 55.52
CA VAL A 627 33.34 20.59 55.47
C VAL A 627 32.96 19.07 55.44
N ALA A 628 32.88 18.51 54.23
CA ALA A 628 33.61 17.35 53.62
C ALA A 628 33.86 15.94 54.26
N SER A 629 34.17 14.97 53.34
CA SER A 629 35.02 13.73 53.47
C SER A 629 34.34 12.39 53.90
N LYS A 630 34.77 11.15 53.54
CA LYS A 630 35.71 10.57 52.50
C LYS A 630 35.46 9.01 52.30
N PRO A 631 36.28 8.17 51.58
CA PRO A 631 35.83 6.91 50.92
C PRO A 631 36.56 5.57 51.30
N SER A 632 36.30 4.47 50.57
CA SER A 632 36.99 3.15 50.52
C SER A 632 36.44 2.31 49.32
N ALA A 633 37.06 1.34 48.61
CA ALA A 633 38.45 0.90 48.33
C ALA A 633 38.49 -0.02 47.05
N MET A 634 39.33 -1.07 46.94
CA MET A 634 39.53 -1.98 45.77
C MET A 634 39.90 -3.42 46.19
N ALA A 635 39.76 -4.45 45.32
CA ALA A 635 40.65 -5.64 45.19
C ALA A 635 40.27 -6.64 44.04
N GLU A 636 41.22 -7.48 43.61
CA GLU A 636 41.24 -8.50 42.52
C GLU A 636 42.11 -9.73 42.98
N PRO A 637 42.53 -10.76 42.18
CA PRO A 637 41.86 -11.68 41.24
C PRO A 637 42.30 -13.18 41.43
N MET A 638 41.86 -14.16 40.59
CA MET A 638 42.66 -15.38 40.18
C MET A 638 42.01 -16.27 39.08
N ALA A 639 42.71 -17.29 38.54
CA ALA A 639 42.36 -18.06 37.31
C ALA A 639 42.83 -19.55 37.27
N SER A 640 42.32 -20.38 36.31
CA SER A 640 42.87 -21.71 35.91
C SER A 640 42.31 -22.29 34.56
N LYS A 641 42.58 -23.57 34.20
CA LYS A 641 42.61 -24.24 32.84
C LYS A 641 42.23 -25.76 32.95
N PRO A 642 42.25 -26.67 31.92
CA PRO A 642 41.90 -26.68 30.45
C PRO A 642 41.20 -28.02 29.94
N ASN A 643 41.32 -28.39 28.63
CA ASN A 643 41.21 -29.74 27.93
C ASN A 643 39.82 -30.24 27.35
N VAL A 644 39.69 -31.12 26.30
CA VAL A 644 40.46 -31.47 25.05
C VAL A 644 39.74 -32.57 24.16
N MET A 645 39.96 -32.64 22.81
CA MET A 645 39.67 -33.76 21.81
C MET A 645 38.18 -34.16 21.46
N ALA A 646 37.78 -34.85 20.34
CA ALA A 646 38.36 -35.17 19.00
C ALA A 646 37.36 -35.80 17.95
N GLU A 647 37.59 -35.51 16.64
CA GLU A 647 37.52 -36.32 15.36
C GLU A 647 36.38 -37.28 14.82
N HIS A 648 36.35 -37.40 13.46
CA HIS A 648 35.90 -38.52 12.55
C HIS A 648 34.37 -38.72 12.22
N THR A 649 33.87 -39.27 11.08
CA THR A 649 34.34 -39.59 9.68
C THR A 649 33.15 -39.77 8.67
N ALA A 650 33.39 -39.91 7.35
CA ALA A 650 32.42 -39.83 6.23
C ALA A 650 31.92 -41.18 5.60
N SER A 651 30.92 -41.16 4.68
CA SER A 651 30.77 -42.08 3.49
C SER A 651 29.58 -41.74 2.51
N LYS A 652 29.28 -42.61 1.50
CA LYS A 652 28.53 -42.41 0.20
C LYS A 652 27.85 -43.77 -0.24
N PRO A 653 27.19 -44.01 -1.42
CA PRO A 653 26.50 -43.22 -2.49
C PRO A 653 25.18 -43.88 -3.11
N ASN A 654 24.74 -43.44 -4.32
CA ASN A 654 23.98 -44.14 -5.42
C ASN A 654 22.42 -44.33 -5.40
N VAL A 655 21.65 -44.46 -6.52
CA VAL A 655 21.71 -43.97 -7.95
C VAL A 655 20.38 -44.31 -8.76
N VAL A 656 20.12 -43.71 -9.96
CA VAL A 656 18.94 -43.84 -10.90
C VAL A 656 17.63 -43.10 -10.44
N ALA A 657 16.75 -42.38 -11.18
CA ALA A 657 16.37 -42.09 -12.61
C ALA A 657 15.20 -42.98 -13.19
N GLU A 658 14.37 -42.71 -14.24
CA GLU A 658 13.90 -41.56 -15.09
C GLU A 658 12.51 -41.98 -15.74
N ALA A 659 11.76 -41.41 -16.72
CA ALA A 659 11.80 -40.31 -17.74
C ALA A 659 10.37 -40.00 -18.32
N ILE A 660 10.20 -38.96 -19.19
CA ILE A 660 9.13 -38.76 -20.26
C ILE A 660 7.67 -38.50 -19.78
N SER A 661 6.74 -37.73 -20.41
CA SER A 661 6.63 -36.60 -21.41
C SER A 661 5.13 -36.13 -21.43
N GLY A 662 4.55 -35.19 -22.23
CA GLY A 662 4.97 -34.21 -23.26
C GLY A 662 3.79 -33.73 -24.17
N GLU A 663 3.93 -32.53 -24.81
CA GLU A 663 3.23 -32.01 -26.05
C GLU A 663 1.71 -31.65 -26.09
N ASP A 664 1.19 -30.74 -26.96
CA ASP A 664 1.67 -29.48 -27.61
C ASP A 664 0.52 -28.73 -28.38
N SER A 665 0.80 -27.54 -28.96
CA SER A 665 0.30 -26.95 -30.24
C SER A 665 -0.38 -25.54 -30.25
N THR A 666 -0.42 -24.96 -31.46
CA THR A 666 -0.76 -23.56 -31.91
C THR A 666 -1.14 -23.64 -33.42
N PRO A 667 -1.26 -22.58 -34.28
CA PRO A 667 -1.36 -21.10 -34.16
C PRO A 667 -2.61 -20.59 -34.97
N PRO A 668 -2.67 -19.48 -35.77
CA PRO A 668 -1.93 -18.19 -35.91
C PRO A 668 -2.93 -16.96 -35.88
N ASP A 669 -2.82 -15.75 -36.48
CA ASP A 669 -1.80 -15.00 -37.28
C ASP A 669 -2.10 -13.46 -37.28
N GLY A 670 -1.13 -12.63 -37.74
CA GLY A 670 -1.36 -11.39 -38.52
C GLY A 670 -1.70 -10.05 -37.81
N GLY A 671 -1.25 -8.91 -38.37
CA GLY A 671 -1.69 -7.58 -37.90
C GLY A 671 -1.10 -6.32 -38.58
N ASN A 672 0.03 -5.80 -38.08
CA ASN A 672 0.90 -4.74 -38.65
C ASN A 672 0.37 -3.26 -38.75
N LYS A 673 1.18 -2.33 -38.22
CA LYS A 673 1.30 -0.86 -38.52
C LYS A 673 0.20 0.16 -38.17
N GLY A 674 0.64 1.30 -37.59
CA GLY A 674 -0.05 2.60 -37.62
C GLY A 674 0.49 3.61 -36.59
N THR A 675 1.32 4.58 -36.99
CA THR A 675 1.95 5.56 -36.08
C THR A 675 1.34 6.96 -36.18
N ALA A 676 1.10 7.62 -35.04
CA ALA A 676 0.99 9.08 -34.94
C ALA A 676 1.35 9.59 -33.51
N GLN A 677 2.03 10.73 -33.45
CA GLN A 677 2.19 11.56 -32.24
C GLN A 677 0.93 12.47 -32.12
N THR A 678 0.63 13.26 -31.06
CA THR A 678 1.48 13.87 -30.00
C THR A 678 0.61 14.46 -28.87
N VAL A 679 1.26 15.04 -27.85
CA VAL A 679 0.79 16.01 -26.82
C VAL A 679 0.00 15.47 -25.61
N ASP A 680 0.64 15.54 -24.44
CA ASP A 680 0.04 15.42 -23.11
C ASP A 680 -0.67 16.73 -22.69
N ALA A 681 -1.86 16.63 -22.07
CA ALA A 681 -2.39 17.65 -21.16
C ALA A 681 -3.64 17.16 -20.40
N GLU A 682 -3.50 16.77 -19.12
CA GLU A 682 -4.56 16.93 -18.11
C GLU A 682 -4.00 16.71 -16.69
N GLU A 683 -3.89 17.80 -15.90
CA GLU A 683 -3.76 17.69 -14.44
C GLU A 683 -5.16 17.45 -13.85
N HIS A 684 -5.35 16.37 -13.09
CA HIS A 684 -6.62 16.09 -12.41
C HIS A 684 -6.56 16.35 -10.90
N ASP A 685 -7.54 17.12 -10.43
CA ASP A 685 -7.64 17.65 -9.08
C ASP A 685 -8.17 16.59 -8.09
N GLN A 686 -7.52 16.44 -6.93
CA GLN A 686 -7.79 15.31 -6.03
C GLN A 686 -8.86 15.65 -4.99
N LEU A 687 -10.05 15.05 -5.16
CA LEU A 687 -11.15 15.20 -4.22
C LEU A 687 -10.90 14.45 -2.91
N ALA A 688 -10.44 15.19 -1.90
CA ALA A 688 -10.18 14.69 -0.56
C ALA A 688 -11.47 14.28 0.18
N VAL A 689 -11.64 12.97 0.39
CA VAL A 689 -12.71 12.42 1.25
C VAL A 689 -12.46 12.84 2.70
N ARG A 690 -13.44 13.50 3.31
CA ARG A 690 -13.41 13.89 4.74
C ARG A 690 -13.90 12.74 5.62
N ASP A 691 -13.31 12.60 6.80
CA ASP A 691 -13.80 11.70 7.83
C ASP A 691 -15.02 12.31 8.55
N PHE A 692 -16.10 11.54 8.63
CA PHE A 692 -17.36 11.92 9.28
C PHE A 692 -17.50 11.36 10.71
N SER A 693 -16.48 10.68 11.25
CA SER A 693 -16.44 10.11 12.62
C SER A 693 -16.74 11.10 13.76
N SER A 694 -16.60 12.40 13.51
CA SER A 694 -16.77 13.47 14.51
C SER A 694 -18.23 13.86 14.82
N TYR A 695 -19.22 13.31 14.12
CA TYR A 695 -20.64 13.57 14.41
C TYR A 695 -21.11 12.73 15.62
N SER A 696 -21.30 13.38 16.77
CA SER A 696 -21.67 12.72 18.04
C SER A 696 -23.14 12.90 18.46
N ALA A 697 -23.90 13.76 17.78
CA ALA A 697 -25.31 13.98 18.06
C ALA A 697 -26.19 12.92 17.37
N LYS A 698 -27.19 12.37 18.08
CA LYS A 698 -28.19 11.45 17.51
C LYS A 698 -29.16 12.22 16.63
N LEU A 699 -29.07 12.03 15.30
CA LEU A 699 -30.01 12.60 14.34
C LEU A 699 -31.44 12.08 14.55
N VAL A 700 -32.40 13.00 14.51
CA VAL A 700 -33.84 12.72 14.46
C VAL A 700 -34.34 13.04 13.06
N TRP A 701 -34.71 12.01 12.30
CA TRP A 701 -35.26 12.15 10.96
C TRP A 701 -36.79 12.18 10.99
N LYS A 702 -37.40 13.04 10.17
CA LYS A 702 -38.85 13.19 9.99
C LYS A 702 -39.19 13.19 8.49
N ASP A 703 -40.11 12.33 8.09
CA ASP A 703 -40.54 12.16 6.69
C ASP A 703 -41.77 13.01 6.40
N LEU A 704 -41.67 13.91 5.42
CA LEU A 704 -42.73 14.82 4.99
C LEU A 704 -43.02 14.72 3.48
N ARG A 705 -42.39 13.78 2.76
CA ARG A 705 -42.49 13.63 1.29
C ARG A 705 -43.93 13.45 0.79
N ASN A 706 -44.76 12.80 1.59
CA ASN A 706 -46.17 12.52 1.27
C ASN A 706 -47.17 13.60 1.74
N HIS A 707 -46.69 14.74 2.28
CA HIS A 707 -47.59 15.77 2.83
C HIS A 707 -48.13 16.70 1.73
N THR A 708 -49.45 16.67 1.53
CA THR A 708 -50.17 17.38 0.44
C THR A 708 -50.04 18.91 0.45
N LYS A 709 -49.48 19.49 1.52
CA LYS A 709 -49.28 20.93 1.75
C LYS A 709 -47.82 21.26 2.11
N ALA A 710 -46.88 20.84 1.28
CA ALA A 710 -45.45 21.05 1.51
C ALA A 710 -45.04 22.54 1.65
N ALA A 711 -45.69 23.44 0.91
CA ALA A 711 -45.44 24.88 1.03
C ALA A 711 -45.94 25.47 2.38
N ASP A 712 -47.08 25.00 2.89
CA ASP A 712 -47.62 25.43 4.19
C ASP A 712 -46.72 24.95 5.34
N ILE A 713 -46.06 23.80 5.20
CA ILE A 713 -45.03 23.34 6.13
C ILE A 713 -43.86 24.33 6.16
N LEU A 714 -43.34 24.78 5.00
CA LEU A 714 -42.25 25.76 4.98
C LEU A 714 -42.67 27.05 5.70
N ALA A 715 -43.88 27.55 5.46
CA ALA A 715 -44.41 28.73 6.14
C ALA A 715 -44.40 28.56 7.67
N LYS A 716 -45.08 27.52 8.18
CA LYS A 716 -45.16 27.24 9.63
C LYS A 716 -43.80 26.94 10.26
N ALA A 717 -42.92 26.24 9.56
CA ALA A 717 -41.60 25.89 10.09
C ALA A 717 -40.66 27.11 10.15
N VAL A 718 -40.70 28.01 9.16
CA VAL A 718 -39.95 29.28 9.21
C VAL A 718 -40.51 30.20 10.29
N GLU A 719 -41.83 30.26 10.46
CA GLU A 719 -42.49 31.04 11.52
C GLU A 719 -42.13 30.54 12.93
N LYS A 720 -42.26 29.23 13.19
CA LYS A 720 -42.09 28.64 14.53
C LYS A 720 -40.62 28.38 14.92
N LEU A 721 -39.72 28.12 13.96
CA LEU A 721 -38.29 27.88 14.21
C LEU A 721 -37.41 29.11 13.95
N GLY A 722 -37.89 30.08 13.16
CA GLY A 722 -37.22 31.36 12.93
C GLY A 722 -35.78 31.21 12.42
N SER A 723 -34.82 31.75 13.18
CA SER A 723 -33.40 31.72 12.80
C SER A 723 -32.76 30.32 12.90
N THR A 724 -33.38 29.35 13.58
CA THR A 724 -32.76 28.04 13.90
C THR A 724 -32.94 26.96 12.82
N VAL A 725 -33.63 27.27 11.71
CA VAL A 725 -33.85 26.36 10.57
C VAL A 725 -33.12 26.81 9.30
N SER A 726 -32.55 25.84 8.57
CA SER A 726 -32.01 25.98 7.21
C SER A 726 -32.90 25.22 6.23
N ILE A 727 -33.25 25.83 5.09
CA ILE A 727 -34.01 25.15 4.01
C ILE A 727 -33.04 24.91 2.85
N PHE A 728 -32.70 23.66 2.58
CA PHE A 728 -31.77 23.28 1.53
C PHE A 728 -32.45 23.11 0.16
N ALA A 729 -31.96 23.83 -0.84
CA ALA A 729 -32.14 23.55 -2.25
C ALA A 729 -30.94 24.07 -3.06
N GLU A 730 -30.51 23.31 -4.07
CA GLU A 730 -29.44 23.70 -4.99
C GLU A 730 -29.93 24.76 -5.99
N SER A 731 -31.20 24.65 -6.41
CA SER A 731 -31.88 25.65 -7.23
C SER A 731 -33.05 26.26 -6.45
N SER A 732 -33.02 27.59 -6.25
CA SER A 732 -34.06 28.29 -5.48
C SER A 732 -35.37 28.40 -6.27
N PRO A 733 -36.51 27.84 -5.79
CA PRO A 733 -37.79 27.93 -6.49
C PRO A 733 -38.32 29.37 -6.49
N LYS A 734 -38.32 30.02 -7.66
CA LYS A 734 -38.71 31.44 -7.84
C LYS A 734 -40.14 31.80 -7.39
N GLN A 735 -40.96 30.80 -7.07
CA GLN A 735 -42.37 30.93 -6.69
C GLN A 735 -42.60 30.93 -5.16
N LEU A 736 -41.56 30.67 -4.36
CA LEU A 736 -41.65 30.57 -2.90
C LEU A 736 -40.92 31.73 -2.21
N ALA A 737 -41.59 32.38 -1.27
CA ALA A 737 -41.09 33.56 -0.56
C ALA A 737 -40.16 33.22 0.63
N PHE A 738 -39.26 32.26 0.45
CA PHE A 738 -38.35 31.75 1.50
C PHE A 738 -36.88 31.84 1.08
N GLN A 739 -35.99 31.98 2.06
CA GLN A 739 -34.54 31.96 1.82
C GLN A 739 -34.03 30.50 1.81
N PHE A 740 -33.84 29.96 0.61
CA PHE A 740 -33.14 28.70 0.41
C PHE A 740 -31.62 28.88 0.54
N VAL A 741 -30.93 27.86 1.04
CA VAL A 741 -29.47 27.74 1.05
C VAL A 741 -29.04 26.56 0.18
N ASP A 742 -27.97 26.75 -0.58
CA ASP A 742 -27.33 25.70 -1.37
C ASP A 742 -26.23 24.98 -0.56
N ARG A 743 -25.58 23.95 -1.14
CA ARG A 743 -24.55 23.16 -0.41
C ARG A 743 -23.37 24.00 0.08
N MET A 744 -23.10 25.15 -0.53
CA MET A 744 -21.99 26.05 -0.21
C MET A 744 -22.37 27.14 0.80
N SER A 745 -23.67 27.37 1.02
CA SER A 745 -24.21 28.42 1.90
C SER A 745 -25.00 27.89 3.09
N VAL A 746 -25.13 26.55 3.22
CA VAL A 746 -25.67 25.92 4.43
C VAL A 746 -24.79 26.27 5.64
N SER A 747 -25.43 26.71 6.72
CA SER A 747 -24.79 27.11 7.98
C SER A 747 -25.23 26.22 9.13
N ARG A 748 -24.42 26.16 10.20
CA ARG A 748 -24.72 25.32 11.37
C ARG A 748 -25.97 25.80 12.10
N LYS A 749 -27.01 24.96 12.12
CA LYS A 749 -28.34 25.24 12.68
C LYS A 749 -28.94 23.97 13.28
N GLN A 750 -29.93 24.08 14.16
CA GLN A 750 -30.51 22.91 14.85
C GLN A 750 -31.44 22.08 13.95
N HIS A 751 -32.06 22.71 12.95
CA HIS A 751 -33.02 22.10 12.04
C HIS A 751 -32.60 22.27 10.57
N LEU A 752 -32.66 21.19 9.78
CA LEU A 752 -32.48 21.21 8.34
C LEU A 752 -33.73 20.66 7.64
N ILE A 753 -34.31 21.46 6.76
CA ILE A 753 -35.36 21.02 5.82
C ILE A 753 -34.70 20.71 4.49
N VAL A 754 -34.70 19.45 4.09
CA VAL A 754 -34.22 18.98 2.79
C VAL A 754 -35.36 19.09 1.80
N TRP A 755 -35.50 20.28 1.20
CA TRP A 755 -36.55 20.57 0.22
C TRP A 755 -36.27 19.85 -1.10
N GLN A 756 -35.06 20.04 -1.65
CA GLN A 756 -34.55 19.29 -2.79
C GLN A 756 -33.60 18.17 -2.31
N ILE A 757 -33.62 17.02 -2.96
CA ILE A 757 -32.67 15.93 -2.62
C ILE A 757 -31.30 16.19 -3.28
N PRO A 758 -30.18 16.07 -2.55
CA PRO A 758 -28.83 16.15 -3.11
C PRO A 758 -28.58 15.15 -4.26
N PRO A 759 -27.72 15.45 -5.24
CA PRO A 759 -27.51 14.59 -6.41
C PRO A 759 -26.68 13.31 -6.14
N SER A 760 -26.17 13.10 -4.92
CA SER A 760 -25.55 11.84 -4.51
C SER A 760 -25.57 11.67 -2.99
N ASN A 761 -25.31 10.44 -2.52
CA ASN A 761 -25.16 10.12 -1.11
C ASN A 761 -24.02 10.90 -0.44
N VAL A 762 -22.91 11.15 -1.15
CA VAL A 762 -21.77 11.92 -0.66
C VAL A 762 -22.15 13.38 -0.43
N VAL A 763 -22.83 14.03 -1.39
CA VAL A 763 -23.28 15.42 -1.21
C VAL A 763 -24.33 15.52 -0.09
N PHE A 764 -25.14 14.47 0.12
CA PHE A 764 -26.07 14.42 1.26
C PHE A 764 -25.33 14.27 2.60
N GLN A 765 -24.27 13.46 2.68
CA GLN A 765 -23.40 13.38 3.86
C GLN A 765 -22.71 14.72 4.17
N GLU A 766 -22.16 15.38 3.16
CA GLU A 766 -21.52 16.69 3.27
C GLU A 766 -22.50 17.79 3.71
N LEU A 767 -23.72 17.79 3.15
CA LEU A 767 -24.80 18.69 3.56
C LEU A 767 -25.16 18.53 5.04
N LEU A 768 -25.37 17.28 5.51
CA LEU A 768 -25.70 16.99 6.90
C LEU A 768 -24.57 17.42 7.84
N ALA A 769 -23.32 17.05 7.51
CA ALA A 769 -22.14 17.41 8.29
C ALA A 769 -21.94 18.93 8.40
N SER A 770 -22.16 19.65 7.30
CA SER A 770 -22.03 21.12 7.24
C SER A 770 -23.17 21.84 7.96
N SER A 771 -24.40 21.31 7.85
CA SER A 771 -25.59 21.86 8.52
C SER A 771 -25.55 21.76 10.04
N GLY A 772 -24.81 20.79 10.61
CA GLY A 772 -24.78 20.55 12.06
C GLY A 772 -26.14 20.25 12.70
N ALA A 773 -27.17 19.94 11.89
CA ALA A 773 -28.54 19.81 12.33
C ALA A 773 -28.79 18.51 13.09
N GLN A 774 -29.58 18.60 14.15
CA GLN A 774 -30.01 17.45 14.95
C GLN A 774 -31.36 16.91 14.47
N ASN A 775 -32.15 17.75 13.79
CA ASN A 775 -33.47 17.43 13.26
C ASN A 775 -33.48 17.59 11.75
N ILE A 776 -33.71 16.50 11.01
CA ILE A 776 -33.71 16.46 9.54
C ILE A 776 -35.13 16.21 9.06
N TYR A 777 -35.68 17.15 8.29
CA TYR A 777 -37.01 17.04 7.69
C TYR A 777 -36.86 16.79 6.19
N LEU A 778 -37.22 15.59 5.73
CA LEU A 778 -37.13 15.21 4.32
C LEU A 778 -38.44 15.53 3.61
N VAL A 779 -38.42 16.52 2.70
CA VAL A 779 -39.59 16.91 1.87
C VAL A 779 -39.40 16.43 0.43
N GLY A 780 -38.19 16.56 -0.12
CA GLY A 780 -37.77 15.87 -1.35
C GLY A 780 -38.62 16.11 -2.60
N THR A 781 -38.88 17.37 -2.95
CA THR A 781 -39.51 17.71 -4.23
C THR A 781 -38.60 17.33 -5.40
N LEU A 782 -39.14 16.64 -6.40
CA LEU A 782 -38.45 16.35 -7.67
C LEU A 782 -38.27 17.64 -8.50
N GLU A 783 -37.17 17.73 -9.24
CA GLU A 783 -36.96 18.74 -10.30
C GLU A 783 -37.58 18.24 -11.63
N ASP A 784 -37.78 19.14 -12.59
CA ASP A 784 -38.16 18.78 -13.97
C ASP A 784 -37.11 17.81 -14.57
N ASP A 785 -37.56 16.77 -15.29
CA ASP A 785 -36.68 15.74 -15.86
C ASP A 785 -35.61 16.32 -16.83
N ASP A 786 -35.89 17.46 -17.47
CA ASP A 786 -34.97 18.25 -18.30
C ASP A 786 -33.60 18.54 -17.64
N VAL A 787 -33.49 18.49 -16.31
CA VAL A 787 -32.22 18.73 -15.58
C VAL A 787 -31.21 17.59 -15.77
N TYR A 788 -31.67 16.37 -16.06
CA TYR A 788 -30.81 15.18 -16.24
C TYR A 788 -30.47 14.89 -17.70
N GLU A 789 -31.12 15.56 -18.65
CA GLU A 789 -30.85 15.40 -20.09
C GLU A 789 -29.45 15.93 -20.46
N PRO A 790 -28.51 15.10 -20.97
CA PRO A 790 -27.12 15.49 -21.17
C PRO A 790 -26.94 16.74 -22.05
N ASN A 791 -27.74 16.85 -23.11
CA ASN A 791 -27.70 18.01 -24.01
C ASN A 791 -28.27 19.29 -23.37
N ALA A 792 -29.25 19.16 -22.47
CA ALA A 792 -29.75 20.28 -21.67
C ALA A 792 -28.73 20.70 -20.60
N PHE A 793 -28.09 19.73 -19.94
CA PHE A 793 -27.01 19.94 -18.97
C PHE A 793 -25.82 20.67 -19.62
N LEU A 794 -25.29 20.18 -20.75
CA LEU A 794 -24.19 20.81 -21.48
C LEU A 794 -24.53 22.24 -21.93
N LYS A 795 -25.77 22.47 -22.40
CA LYS A 795 -26.27 23.81 -22.76
C LYS A 795 -26.35 24.75 -21.55
N LYS A 796 -26.78 24.27 -20.38
CA LYS A 796 -26.82 25.01 -19.11
C LYS A 796 -25.40 25.32 -18.62
N LEU A 797 -24.51 24.34 -18.63
CA LEU A 797 -23.08 24.49 -18.27
C LEU A 797 -22.37 25.50 -19.18
N TYR A 798 -22.51 25.41 -20.51
CA TYR A 798 -21.89 26.36 -21.45
C TYR A 798 -22.44 27.78 -21.27
N GLY A 799 -23.71 27.93 -20.88
CA GLY A 799 -24.28 29.21 -20.45
C GLY A 799 -23.63 29.77 -19.18
N LEU A 800 -23.36 28.91 -18.18
CA LEU A 800 -22.65 29.30 -16.95
C LEU A 800 -21.17 29.62 -17.19
N VAL A 801 -20.48 28.89 -18.08
CA VAL A 801 -19.11 29.21 -18.50
C VAL A 801 -19.06 30.59 -19.17
N LYS A 802 -19.98 30.87 -20.10
CA LYS A 802 -20.11 32.20 -20.71
C LYS A 802 -20.42 33.29 -19.67
N TYR A 803 -21.22 33.00 -18.65
CA TYR A 803 -21.46 33.94 -17.56
C TYR A 803 -20.20 34.19 -16.72
N ALA A 804 -19.46 33.14 -16.32
CA ALA A 804 -18.23 33.25 -15.54
C ALA A 804 -17.16 34.07 -16.29
N ILE A 805 -16.96 33.81 -17.58
CA ILE A 805 -16.02 34.58 -18.42
C ILE A 805 -16.43 36.06 -18.50
N ASN A 806 -17.72 36.36 -18.65
CA ASN A 806 -18.21 37.75 -18.80
C ASN A 806 -18.44 38.51 -17.47
N LYS A 807 -18.38 37.86 -16.30
CA LYS A 807 -18.79 38.44 -14.99
C LYS A 807 -17.94 38.03 -13.78
N LYS A 808 -16.97 37.13 -13.96
CA LYS A 808 -16.05 36.57 -12.95
C LYS A 808 -14.65 36.33 -13.51
N ASP A 809 -14.30 37.02 -14.59
CA ASP A 809 -12.97 36.99 -15.23
C ASP A 809 -12.48 35.55 -15.55
N GLY A 810 -13.43 34.67 -15.89
CA GLY A 810 -13.17 33.25 -16.20
C GLY A 810 -13.02 32.33 -15.00
N GLN A 811 -12.95 32.84 -13.77
CA GLN A 811 -12.64 32.05 -12.58
C GLN A 811 -13.89 31.63 -11.79
N VAL A 812 -13.99 30.34 -11.44
CA VAL A 812 -15.10 29.79 -10.65
C VAL A 812 -14.70 28.55 -9.85
N GLU A 813 -15.19 28.43 -8.62
CA GLU A 813 -15.03 27.22 -7.81
C GLU A 813 -15.84 26.05 -8.41
N GLY A 814 -15.21 24.88 -8.59
CA GLY A 814 -15.87 23.71 -9.19
C GLY A 814 -17.12 23.23 -8.42
N GLU A 815 -17.11 23.36 -7.09
CA GLU A 815 -18.29 23.05 -6.26
C GLU A 815 -19.44 24.05 -6.50
N LYS A 816 -19.14 25.32 -6.82
CA LYS A 816 -20.17 26.31 -7.10
C LYS A 816 -20.82 26.07 -8.47
N LEU A 817 -20.07 25.62 -9.48
CA LEU A 817 -20.66 25.12 -10.72
C LEU A 817 -21.55 23.89 -10.47
N ALA A 818 -21.07 22.91 -9.70
CA ALA A 818 -21.82 21.68 -9.39
C ALA A 818 -23.14 21.97 -8.65
N SER A 819 -23.11 22.90 -7.68
CA SER A 819 -24.30 23.37 -6.97
C SER A 819 -25.29 24.11 -7.88
N VAL A 820 -24.85 25.10 -8.69
CA VAL A 820 -25.76 25.83 -9.60
C VAL A 820 -26.33 24.93 -10.73
N LEU A 821 -25.63 23.84 -11.07
CA LEU A 821 -26.13 22.80 -11.96
C LEU A 821 -26.98 21.73 -11.25
N ALA A 822 -27.12 21.80 -9.92
CA ALA A 822 -27.80 20.82 -9.07
C ALA A 822 -27.26 19.38 -9.22
N SER A 823 -25.97 19.24 -9.50
CA SER A 823 -25.33 17.99 -9.94
C SER A 823 -24.02 17.70 -9.18
N THR A 824 -23.27 16.67 -9.60
CA THR A 824 -21.99 16.29 -9.01
C THR A 824 -20.82 17.01 -9.70
N LYS A 825 -19.68 17.15 -8.98
CA LYS A 825 -18.42 17.63 -9.59
C LYS A 825 -17.98 16.77 -10.78
N MET A 826 -18.19 15.46 -10.74
CA MET A 826 -17.86 14.56 -11.85
C MET A 826 -18.67 14.89 -13.11
N SER A 827 -19.98 15.12 -12.97
CA SER A 827 -20.83 15.55 -14.10
C SER A 827 -20.38 16.90 -14.68
N VAL A 828 -19.92 17.84 -13.84
CA VAL A 828 -19.35 19.12 -14.28
C VAL A 828 -18.03 18.93 -15.02
N ALA A 829 -17.10 18.15 -14.47
CA ALA A 829 -15.79 17.88 -15.07
C ALA A 829 -15.95 17.22 -16.46
N LEU A 830 -16.75 16.15 -16.54
CA LEU A 830 -17.09 15.50 -17.81
C LEU A 830 -17.72 16.49 -18.80
N GLY A 831 -18.65 17.34 -18.35
CA GLY A 831 -19.24 18.38 -19.16
C GLY A 831 -18.23 19.41 -19.69
N LEU A 832 -17.27 19.84 -18.86
CA LEU A 832 -16.21 20.76 -19.27
C LEU A 832 -15.23 20.09 -20.25
N THR A 833 -14.83 18.84 -20.03
CA THR A 833 -14.00 18.07 -20.97
C THR A 833 -14.71 17.84 -22.31
N ILE A 834 -16.02 17.56 -22.31
CA ILE A 834 -16.81 17.49 -23.56
C ILE A 834 -16.78 18.83 -24.29
N LEU A 835 -17.10 19.95 -23.61
CA LEU A 835 -17.09 21.29 -24.21
C LEU A 835 -15.71 21.70 -24.75
N LYS A 836 -14.63 21.25 -24.10
CA LYS A 836 -13.24 21.42 -24.55
C LYS A 836 -12.92 20.57 -25.78
N LYS A 837 -13.29 19.28 -25.78
CA LYS A 837 -13.09 18.36 -26.91
C LYS A 837 -13.90 18.74 -28.15
N VAL A 838 -15.06 19.41 -28.01
CA VAL A 838 -15.79 20.02 -29.13
C VAL A 838 -15.40 21.47 -29.43
N ASN A 839 -14.26 21.97 -28.92
CA ASN A 839 -13.68 23.29 -29.25
C ASN A 839 -14.54 24.52 -28.85
N LEU A 840 -15.49 24.35 -27.92
CA LEU A 840 -16.36 25.46 -27.47
C LEU A 840 -15.75 26.30 -26.34
N ILE A 841 -14.87 25.71 -25.53
CA ILE A 841 -14.18 26.33 -24.38
C ILE A 841 -12.74 25.80 -24.29
N ASP A 842 -11.91 26.46 -23.49
CA ASP A 842 -10.78 25.81 -22.81
C ASP A 842 -10.96 25.95 -21.30
N TRP A 843 -10.33 25.06 -20.53
CA TRP A 843 -10.31 25.10 -19.07
C TRP A 843 -9.10 24.40 -18.47
N PHE A 844 -8.70 24.87 -17.29
CA PHE A 844 -7.73 24.23 -16.40
C PHE A 844 -8.05 24.56 -14.93
N ALA A 845 -7.60 23.72 -14.00
CA ALA A 845 -7.76 23.96 -12.56
C ALA A 845 -6.45 24.50 -11.95
N GLU A 846 -6.52 25.57 -11.18
CA GLU A 846 -5.39 26.13 -10.43
C GLU A 846 -5.85 26.67 -9.08
N ALA A 847 -5.09 26.40 -8.00
CA ALA A 847 -5.31 26.94 -6.66
C ALA A 847 -6.75 26.77 -6.09
N GLY A 848 -7.49 25.75 -6.53
CA GLY A 848 -8.87 25.47 -6.12
C GLY A 848 -9.96 26.12 -6.99
N TYR A 849 -9.58 26.86 -8.03
CA TYR A 849 -10.48 27.47 -9.01
C TYR A 849 -10.34 26.80 -10.38
N ILE A 850 -11.46 26.73 -11.10
CA ILE A 850 -11.49 26.43 -12.53
C ILE A 850 -11.36 27.75 -13.28
N ASN A 851 -10.31 27.87 -14.10
CA ASN A 851 -10.15 28.93 -15.08
C ASN A 851 -10.80 28.49 -16.39
N LEU A 852 -11.55 29.40 -17.03
CA LEU A 852 -12.37 29.12 -18.22
C LEU A 852 -12.11 30.18 -19.31
N ASP A 853 -12.04 29.76 -20.57
CA ASP A 853 -12.00 30.67 -21.74
C ASP A 853 -12.87 30.16 -22.91
N LEU A 854 -13.17 31.01 -23.90
CA LEU A 854 -13.92 30.67 -25.11
C LEU A 854 -12.99 30.51 -26.32
N VAL A 855 -12.80 29.28 -26.78
CA VAL A 855 -11.90 28.99 -27.93
C VAL A 855 -12.54 29.31 -29.27
N GLY A 856 -13.72 28.75 -29.57
CA GLY A 856 -14.27 28.86 -30.92
C GLY A 856 -15.68 28.28 -31.12
N PRO A 857 -16.08 28.07 -32.39
CA PRO A 857 -17.30 27.34 -32.72
C PRO A 857 -17.13 25.84 -32.45
N ALA A 858 -18.26 25.14 -32.28
CA ALA A 858 -18.27 23.70 -32.07
C ALA A 858 -17.66 22.94 -33.27
N THR A 859 -16.76 22.00 -32.99
CA THR A 859 -16.20 21.08 -33.99
C THR A 859 -16.38 19.64 -33.53
N GLY A 860 -17.01 18.81 -34.37
CA GLY A 860 -17.37 17.43 -34.03
C GLY A 860 -18.70 17.30 -33.30
N ASN A 861 -19.11 16.07 -33.03
CA ASN A 861 -20.35 15.74 -32.32
C ASN A 861 -20.03 15.37 -30.86
N ALA A 862 -20.73 15.99 -29.90
CA ALA A 862 -20.56 15.67 -28.48
C ALA A 862 -20.98 14.23 -28.16
N GLU A 863 -22.03 13.71 -28.82
CA GLU A 863 -22.62 12.40 -28.50
C GLU A 863 -21.74 11.20 -28.88
N GLU A 864 -20.74 11.43 -29.74
CA GLU A 864 -19.77 10.42 -30.18
C GLU A 864 -18.59 10.26 -29.20
N LEU A 865 -18.40 11.20 -28.27
CA LEU A 865 -17.30 11.20 -27.31
C LEU A 865 -17.48 10.14 -26.20
N PRO A 866 -16.40 9.44 -25.77
CA PRO A 866 -16.46 8.54 -24.60
C PRO A 866 -16.94 9.24 -23.33
N GLU A 867 -16.55 10.50 -23.13
CA GLU A 867 -16.93 11.30 -21.96
C GLU A 867 -18.44 11.61 -21.94
N PHE A 868 -19.10 11.69 -23.10
CA PHE A 868 -20.54 11.89 -23.17
C PHE A 868 -21.30 10.66 -22.65
N LYS A 869 -20.82 9.45 -22.94
CA LYS A 869 -21.38 8.21 -22.37
C LYS A 869 -21.18 8.16 -20.85
N GLN A 870 -20.04 8.63 -20.35
CA GLN A 870 -19.80 8.77 -18.91
C GLN A 870 -20.70 9.86 -18.29
N LEU A 871 -20.95 10.98 -18.97
CA LEU A 871 -21.86 12.03 -18.53
C LEU A 871 -23.32 11.52 -18.44
N VAL A 872 -23.78 10.76 -19.44
CA VAL A 872 -25.09 10.08 -19.43
C VAL A 872 -25.22 9.21 -18.18
N LEU A 873 -24.21 8.37 -17.89
CA LEU A 873 -24.22 7.51 -16.70
C LEU A 873 -24.15 8.31 -15.39
N SER A 874 -23.39 9.40 -15.35
CA SER A 874 -23.26 10.27 -14.17
C SER A 874 -24.56 11.01 -13.85
N LEU A 875 -25.23 11.57 -14.86
CA LEU A 875 -26.52 12.25 -14.69
C LEU A 875 -27.64 11.24 -14.37
N LYS A 876 -27.63 10.07 -15.02
CA LYS A 876 -28.54 8.97 -14.71
C LYS A 876 -28.40 8.51 -13.25
N ALA A 877 -27.18 8.28 -12.76
CA ALA A 877 -26.95 7.87 -11.38
C ALA A 877 -27.42 8.93 -10.36
N ALA A 878 -27.26 10.22 -10.68
CA ALA A 878 -27.80 11.31 -9.86
C ALA A 878 -29.34 11.35 -9.86
N LYS A 879 -29.98 11.02 -10.99
CA LYS A 879 -31.44 10.85 -11.07
C LYS A 879 -31.90 9.64 -10.25
N GLU A 880 -31.30 8.47 -10.47
CA GLU A 880 -31.64 7.22 -9.78
C GLU A 880 -31.49 7.35 -8.26
N PHE A 881 -30.46 8.06 -7.78
CA PHE A 881 -30.29 8.35 -6.35
C PHE A 881 -31.42 9.23 -5.78
N ARG A 882 -31.88 10.23 -6.55
CA ARG A 882 -32.99 11.11 -6.15
C ARG A 882 -34.34 10.41 -6.21
N ASP A 883 -34.64 9.71 -7.30
CA ASP A 883 -35.87 8.92 -7.46
C ASP A 883 -35.98 7.85 -6.35
N TRP A 884 -34.86 7.20 -6.00
CA TRP A 884 -34.76 6.30 -4.84
C TRP A 884 -34.97 7.02 -3.50
N CYS A 885 -34.31 8.16 -3.26
CA CYS A 885 -34.52 8.96 -2.04
C CYS A 885 -35.95 9.53 -1.91
N SER A 886 -36.70 9.65 -3.01
CA SER A 886 -38.11 10.05 -2.99
C SER A 886 -39.06 8.89 -2.65
N THR A 887 -38.65 7.63 -2.89
CA THR A 887 -39.54 6.45 -2.82
C THR A 887 -39.20 5.44 -1.74
N ALA A 888 -37.92 5.29 -1.38
CA ALA A 888 -37.46 4.40 -0.31
C ALA A 888 -37.98 4.84 1.08
N SER A 889 -38.03 3.93 2.05
CA SER A 889 -38.41 4.30 3.42
C SER A 889 -37.39 5.26 4.05
N LEU A 890 -37.84 6.11 4.98
CA LEU A 890 -36.96 7.03 5.71
C LEU A 890 -35.78 6.29 6.38
N LYS A 891 -36.01 5.05 6.84
CA LYS A 891 -34.98 4.19 7.44
C LYS A 891 -33.91 3.76 6.43
N GLU A 892 -34.29 3.45 5.19
CA GLU A 892 -33.34 3.09 4.13
C GLU A 892 -32.51 4.30 3.70
N VAL A 893 -33.13 5.48 3.55
CA VAL A 893 -32.42 6.75 3.30
C VAL A 893 -31.46 7.06 4.46
N GLN A 894 -31.91 6.94 5.72
CA GLN A 894 -31.07 7.12 6.90
C GLN A 894 -29.89 6.13 6.94
N LEU A 895 -30.08 4.86 6.59
CA LEU A 895 -29.02 3.85 6.57
C LEU A 895 -28.01 4.07 5.43
N ALA A 896 -28.45 4.49 4.24
CA ALA A 896 -27.55 4.75 3.11
C ALA A 896 -26.73 6.04 3.27
N VAL A 897 -27.30 7.05 3.94
CA VAL A 897 -26.65 8.35 4.15
C VAL A 897 -25.87 8.40 5.47
N MET A 898 -26.40 7.84 6.56
CA MET A 898 -25.80 7.86 7.92
C MET A 898 -25.87 6.48 8.61
N PRO A 899 -25.16 5.45 8.10
CA PRO A 899 -25.27 4.07 8.58
C PRO A 899 -25.01 3.88 10.08
N ASN A 900 -24.16 4.74 10.67
CA ASN A 900 -23.73 4.64 12.06
C ASN A 900 -24.61 5.45 13.05
N GLN A 901 -25.70 6.09 12.60
CA GLN A 901 -26.54 6.95 13.45
C GLN A 901 -28.04 6.66 13.30
N ILE A 902 -28.51 5.61 13.97
CA ILE A 902 -29.92 5.19 13.93
C ILE A 902 -30.73 5.95 15.00
N GLY A 903 -31.60 6.83 14.51
CA GLY A 903 -32.56 7.61 15.28
C GLY A 903 -33.79 7.92 14.43
N LEU A 904 -34.86 7.16 14.66
CA LEU A 904 -36.17 7.38 14.05
C LEU A 904 -37.06 8.09 15.07
N GLY A 905 -37.64 9.23 14.69
CA GLY A 905 -38.82 9.78 15.37
C GLY A 905 -40.09 9.07 14.87
N SER A 906 -41.17 9.13 15.65
CA SER A 906 -42.48 8.66 15.20
C SER A 906 -43.12 9.68 14.24
N GLN A 907 -44.14 9.25 13.47
CA GLN A 907 -44.94 10.18 12.66
C GLN A 907 -45.77 11.15 13.53
N ALA A 908 -46.06 10.83 14.79
CA ALA A 908 -46.73 11.75 15.71
C ALA A 908 -45.79 12.89 16.15
N ASP A 909 -44.52 12.59 16.42
CA ASP A 909 -43.49 13.59 16.81
C ASP A 909 -43.25 14.63 15.71
N ALA A 910 -43.58 14.31 14.46
CA ALA A 910 -43.54 15.24 13.33
C ALA A 910 -44.72 16.24 13.33
N LEU A 911 -45.86 15.85 13.92
CA LEU A 911 -47.07 16.67 14.04
C LEU A 911 -47.06 17.54 15.30
N GLU A 912 -46.60 17.06 16.46
CA GLU A 912 -46.53 17.88 17.70
C GLU A 912 -45.80 19.22 17.48
N LEU A 913 -44.72 19.20 16.68
CA LEU A 913 -43.94 20.41 16.38
C LEU A 913 -44.68 21.39 15.46
N LEU A 914 -45.79 21.00 14.81
CA LEU A 914 -46.57 21.80 13.85
C LEU A 914 -48.06 21.96 14.20
N GLN A 915 -48.54 21.30 15.26
CA GLN A 915 -49.85 21.52 15.87
C GLN A 915 -49.89 22.88 16.60
N SER A 916 -51.12 23.39 16.73
CA SER A 916 -51.51 24.61 17.45
C SER A 916 -52.02 24.27 18.85
N ASP A 917 -51.91 25.22 19.78
CA ASP A 917 -52.57 25.14 21.09
C ASP A 917 -54.10 25.35 20.99
N ASP A 918 -54.61 25.65 19.79
CA ASP A 918 -56.02 25.80 19.44
C ASP A 918 -56.55 24.53 18.72
N GLU A 919 -56.93 23.48 19.46
CA GLU A 919 -57.96 22.50 18.99
C GLU A 919 -58.69 21.78 20.15
N ASP A 920 -58.69 22.37 21.35
CA ASP A 920 -59.35 21.83 22.56
C ASP A 920 -60.85 22.22 22.61
N GLU A 921 -61.57 22.17 21.47
CA GLU A 921 -63.01 22.43 21.41
C GLU A 921 -63.74 21.84 20.17
N MET A 922 -63.88 20.50 20.09
CA MET A 922 -65.10 19.89 19.51
C MET A 922 -65.29 18.41 19.91
N GLU A 923 -66.50 18.08 20.37
CA GLU A 923 -66.84 16.76 20.94
C GLU A 923 -67.27 15.70 19.91
N HIS A 924 -67.16 14.43 20.33
CA HIS A 924 -68.02 13.28 19.99
C HIS A 924 -68.43 13.02 18.51
N THR A 925 -67.98 11.88 17.94
CA THR A 925 -68.88 10.77 17.54
C THR A 925 -68.16 9.46 17.18
N ASN A 926 -68.89 8.34 17.39
CA ASN A 926 -68.96 7.02 16.71
C ASN A 926 -67.96 6.66 15.58
N GLU A 927 -67.58 5.39 15.31
CA GLU A 927 -67.88 4.07 15.91
C GLU A 927 -66.85 3.00 15.41
N TYR A 928 -66.81 1.82 16.04
CA TYR A 928 -66.06 0.63 15.55
C TYR A 928 -66.77 -0.03 14.34
N PRO A 929 -66.04 -0.73 13.45
CA PRO A 929 -65.98 -2.19 13.61
C PRO A 929 -64.62 -2.85 13.30
N ILE A 930 -64.41 -4.02 13.92
CA ILE A 930 -63.29 -4.94 13.64
C ILE A 930 -63.72 -5.90 12.51
N GLY A 931 -62.79 -6.22 11.59
CA GLY A 931 -62.92 -7.31 10.63
C GLY A 931 -61.81 -8.36 10.83
N GLN A 932 -62.18 -9.63 10.87
CA GLN A 932 -61.25 -10.78 10.94
C GLN A 932 -61.15 -11.48 9.57
N GLU A 933 -60.35 -12.56 9.53
CA GLU A 933 -60.32 -13.60 8.50
C GLU A 933 -59.57 -13.25 7.19
N GLN A 934 -58.94 -14.20 6.46
CA GLN A 934 -58.77 -15.65 6.71
C GLN A 934 -57.43 -16.16 6.11
N VAL A 935 -56.98 -17.35 6.53
CA VAL A 935 -55.85 -18.06 5.91
C VAL A 935 -56.35 -18.98 4.80
N GLY A 936 -55.78 -18.88 3.59
CA GLY A 936 -56.09 -19.74 2.44
C GLY A 936 -54.83 -20.32 1.78
N GLN A 937 -54.87 -21.61 1.43
CA GLN A 937 -53.82 -22.32 0.67
C GLN A 937 -54.24 -22.57 -0.79
N VAL A 938 -53.40 -23.32 -1.54
CA VAL A 938 -53.60 -23.85 -2.91
C VAL A 938 -53.37 -22.78 -3.97
N LYS A 939 -52.45 -22.83 -4.94
CA LYS A 939 -51.46 -23.74 -5.59
C LYS A 939 -51.44 -23.30 -7.10
N PRO A 940 -50.52 -23.77 -7.97
CA PRO A 940 -50.00 -22.88 -9.02
C PRO A 940 -50.30 -23.30 -10.48
N SER A 941 -50.35 -22.29 -11.36
CA SER A 941 -49.97 -22.29 -12.79
C SER A 941 -50.14 -20.86 -13.33
N ALA A 942 -49.38 -20.37 -14.33
CA ALA A 942 -48.38 -21.02 -15.18
C ALA A 942 -47.16 -20.11 -15.37
#